data_AF-A0A8J3J8L0-F1
#
_entry.id   AF-A0A8J3J8L0-F1
#
_cell.length_a   1.000
_cell.length_b   1.000
_cell.length_c   1.000
_cell.angle_alpha   90.00
_cell.angle_beta   90.00
_cell.angle_gamma   90.00
#
_symmetry.space_group_name_H-M   'P 1'
#
loop_
_entity.id
_entity.type
_entity.pdbx_description
1 polymer ?
#
loop_
_entity_poly.entity_id
_entity_poly.type
_entity_poly.pdbx_seq_one_letter_code
_entity_poly.pdbx_strand_id
1 'polypeptide(L)'
;MSTLRGAVLVAGTTSDAGKSTLVAGICRWLHRQGVRVAPFKAQNMSNNSAVTPDGGEIGRAQAMQAAACGLEPSVRFNPVLLKPGSDGRSQVVVLGHARGHTGAGDYRQVRAGLADTVAATLADLRAEYDVVVCEGAGSPAEINLRAGDLANMGLARAAGLPTIVVGDIDRGGFFASAYGTLALLSPADQALVAGFVVNRFRGDRELLRPGLEMLTGLTGRPTLGVLPYEPDLWLDTEDSLGYTDGRLVGRPAAPRSSEPLRVAVVRLPRISNATDVEAIAAEPGVLVRLTASPDELIDADLVVLPGSKSTVDDLDWLRRRGLADAVRARAAAGRPVLGLCGGYQMLAETLDDPVESGAGRVDGLGLLPVDVVFEPDKTLARPHGTALGAPVTGYEIHHGRATVRYDDAHPSFLTSADGAPEGCRSGAVFGTHWHGAFECDEFRRRFLTEIAGLAGRRGFEVALDTDFRALRERSLDRLGDLVEHHLDTTALTDLIRCGPPATLPFVPPGAPPDPSADGAVPEHESVSGPTTASPADNAAAVPPTSDGSVQPGPVEPTADGPGATDPATDTIAVLAGQTPDPLAAGPPPARPPEPWISGRPTVETYAGLADEILTAPPHLGPVRLVSVDGRAGSGKTTFAARLTEALTHRGARTELIHTDDLLQGWLDIVTFWPRLEEWVLAPLRRGKPAGYHRFDWHAGRFRTERVEVGLPDVLVLEGVTTARAIVRPELSRSVFVQVARRTRFDRGVSRDGPGVVPDWTRWMQDEDVHFAADRTNAHVDVLVDGDPRTAHSPTSEFVRINPDRAPARGCP
;
A
#
# COMPACT_ATOMS: atom_id res chain seq x y z
N MET A 1 14.05 6.64 -41.60
CA MET A 1 13.57 7.17 -40.30
C MET A 1 14.79 7.45 -39.47
N SER A 2 15.00 8.69 -39.00
CA SER A 2 16.15 9.00 -38.12
C SER A 2 16.06 8.10 -36.89
N THR A 3 17.15 7.40 -36.54
CA THR A 3 17.19 6.56 -35.34
C THR A 3 16.94 7.45 -34.12
N LEU A 4 15.77 7.32 -33.50
CA LEU A 4 15.43 8.01 -32.25
C LEU A 4 16.53 7.72 -31.23
N ARG A 5 17.23 8.76 -30.77
CA ARG A 5 18.27 8.63 -29.74
C ARG A 5 18.10 9.68 -28.67
N GLY A 6 18.27 9.29 -27.40
CA GLY A 6 18.17 10.21 -26.28
C GLY A 6 17.83 9.53 -24.96
N ALA A 7 17.41 10.33 -23.98
CA ALA A 7 16.94 9.84 -22.70
C ALA A 7 15.85 10.76 -22.16
N VAL A 8 14.97 10.23 -21.32
CA VAL A 8 13.91 11.01 -20.65
C VAL A 8 13.78 10.54 -19.21
N LEU A 9 13.60 11.48 -18.28
CA LEU A 9 13.32 11.19 -16.88
C LEU A 9 11.82 11.27 -16.61
N VAL A 10 11.27 10.22 -15.99
CA VAL A 10 9.92 10.20 -15.46
C VAL A 10 9.97 10.46 -13.96
N ALA A 11 9.72 11.70 -13.57
CA ALA A 11 9.53 12.10 -12.18
C ALA A 11 8.04 11.97 -11.78
N GLY A 12 7.75 11.99 -10.49
CA GLY A 12 6.38 11.84 -9.97
C GLY A 12 6.05 12.94 -8.98
N THR A 13 4.78 13.31 -8.84
CA THR A 13 4.37 14.25 -7.78
C THR A 13 4.48 13.64 -6.38
N THR A 14 4.48 12.30 -6.29
CA THR A 14 4.64 11.50 -5.06
C THR A 14 5.30 10.14 -5.36
N SER A 15 5.65 9.37 -4.32
CA SER A 15 6.25 8.02 -4.48
C SER A 15 5.38 7.05 -5.28
N ASP A 16 4.05 7.10 -5.15
CA ASP A 16 3.09 6.20 -5.82
C ASP A 16 2.37 6.82 -7.02
N ALA A 17 2.86 7.93 -7.57
CA ALA A 17 2.20 8.63 -8.68
C ALA A 17 2.07 7.79 -9.98
N GLY A 18 2.72 6.61 -10.05
CA GLY A 18 2.75 5.73 -11.21
C GLY A 18 3.99 5.89 -12.09
N LYS A 19 5.13 6.30 -11.51
CA LYS A 19 6.41 6.41 -12.23
C LYS A 19 6.83 5.07 -12.84
N SER A 20 6.94 4.03 -12.02
CA SER A 20 7.39 2.70 -12.45
C SER A 20 6.52 2.12 -13.56
N THR A 21 5.20 2.31 -13.45
CA THR A 21 4.21 1.89 -14.45
C THR A 21 4.32 2.67 -15.76
N LEU A 22 4.51 3.99 -15.69
CA LEU A 22 4.68 4.83 -16.88
C LEU A 22 6.01 4.53 -17.58
N VAL A 23 7.10 4.36 -16.83
CA VAL A 23 8.40 3.93 -17.39
C VAL A 23 8.27 2.60 -18.10
N ALA A 24 7.66 1.59 -17.47
CA ALA A 24 7.44 0.30 -18.12
C ALA A 24 6.55 0.42 -19.38
N GLY A 25 5.52 1.26 -19.36
CA GLY A 25 4.69 1.52 -20.55
C GLY A 25 5.45 2.18 -21.69
N ILE A 26 6.26 3.21 -21.39
CA ILE A 26 7.09 3.89 -22.41
C ILE A 26 8.13 2.90 -22.96
N CYS A 27 8.78 2.13 -22.10
CA CYS A 27 9.71 1.07 -22.49
C CYS A 27 9.04 0.04 -23.43
N ARG A 28 7.87 -0.49 -23.05
CA ARG A 28 7.17 -1.48 -23.87
C ARG A 28 6.72 -0.91 -25.21
N TRP A 29 6.20 0.31 -25.22
CA TRP A 29 5.82 0.99 -26.45
C TRP A 29 7.02 1.18 -27.37
N LEU A 30 8.14 1.75 -26.90
CA LEU A 30 9.36 1.93 -27.68
C LEU A 30 9.94 0.61 -28.20
N HIS A 31 9.96 -0.44 -27.36
CA HIS A 31 10.40 -1.77 -27.75
C HIS A 31 9.57 -2.33 -28.91
N ARG A 32 8.24 -2.19 -28.86
CA ARG A 32 7.32 -2.59 -29.95
C ARG A 32 7.52 -1.78 -31.23
N GLN A 33 8.03 -0.55 -31.15
CA GLN A 33 8.45 0.25 -32.31
C GLN A 33 9.82 -0.16 -32.87
N GLY A 34 10.47 -1.18 -32.30
CA GLY A 34 11.80 -1.65 -32.72
C GLY A 34 12.96 -0.77 -32.23
N VAL A 35 12.72 0.12 -31.25
CA VAL A 35 13.76 0.95 -30.63
C VAL A 35 14.53 0.11 -29.62
N ARG A 36 15.87 0.16 -29.65
CA ARG A 36 16.69 -0.46 -28.60
C ARG A 36 16.61 0.42 -27.35
N VAL A 37 15.71 0.07 -26.44
CA VAL A 37 15.41 0.85 -25.23
C VAL A 37 15.91 0.12 -23.98
N ALA A 38 16.47 0.86 -23.02
CA ALA A 38 16.82 0.36 -21.70
C ALA A 38 16.16 1.19 -20.59
N PRO A 39 15.75 0.57 -19.47
CA PRO A 39 15.27 1.30 -18.30
C PRO A 39 16.45 1.69 -17.41
N PHE A 40 16.28 2.75 -16.62
CA PHE A 40 17.29 3.16 -15.65
C PHE A 40 16.67 3.82 -14.41
N LYS A 41 16.94 3.30 -13.22
CA LYS A 41 16.62 3.96 -11.95
C LYS A 41 17.88 4.09 -11.12
N ALA A 42 18.44 5.30 -11.10
CA ALA A 42 19.71 5.60 -10.44
C ALA A 42 19.76 5.10 -9.00
N GLN A 43 18.69 5.33 -8.24
CA GLN A 43 18.55 4.86 -6.87
C GLN A 43 17.14 4.34 -6.63
N ASN A 44 17.02 3.11 -6.14
CA ASN A 44 15.77 2.55 -5.64
C ASN A 44 15.84 2.29 -4.13
N MET A 45 14.69 2.24 -3.47
CA MET A 45 14.54 1.80 -2.09
C MET A 45 13.43 0.74 -2.03
N SER A 46 13.78 -0.55 -1.96
CA SER A 46 12.80 -1.64 -1.89
C SER A 46 13.39 -2.91 -1.27
N ASN A 47 12.58 -3.61 -0.48
CA ASN A 47 12.88 -4.95 0.03
C ASN A 47 12.62 -6.05 -1.00
N ASN A 48 11.83 -5.77 -2.04
CA ASN A 48 11.57 -6.72 -3.11
C ASN A 48 12.64 -6.59 -4.20
N SER A 49 13.35 -7.68 -4.45
CA SER A 49 14.43 -7.77 -5.44
C SER A 49 14.36 -9.06 -6.26
N ALA A 50 15.00 -9.03 -7.43
CA ALA A 50 15.30 -10.19 -8.26
C ALA A 50 16.82 -10.39 -8.33
N VAL A 51 17.21 -11.54 -8.85
CA VAL A 51 18.62 -11.89 -9.11
C VAL A 51 18.86 -11.84 -10.62
N THR A 52 19.90 -11.13 -11.03
CA THR A 52 20.32 -11.00 -12.42
C THR A 52 21.06 -12.27 -12.89
N PRO A 53 21.18 -12.52 -14.21
CA PRO A 53 21.91 -13.69 -14.73
C PRO A 53 23.36 -13.81 -14.23
N ASP A 54 24.00 -12.68 -13.95
CA ASP A 54 25.37 -12.56 -13.42
C ASP A 54 25.46 -12.63 -11.89
N GLY A 55 24.35 -12.98 -11.20
CA GLY A 55 24.34 -13.19 -9.75
C GLY A 55 24.29 -11.91 -8.91
N GLY A 56 23.89 -10.79 -9.52
CA GLY A 56 23.69 -9.51 -8.84
C GLY A 56 22.24 -9.29 -8.40
N GLU A 57 22.06 -8.37 -7.46
CA GLU A 57 20.75 -8.01 -6.94
C GLU A 57 20.17 -6.75 -7.61
N ILE A 58 18.88 -6.78 -7.98
CA ILE A 58 18.16 -5.64 -8.60
C ILE A 58 16.75 -5.50 -8.00
N GLY A 59 16.23 -4.27 -7.90
CA GLY A 59 14.84 -4.04 -7.48
C GLY A 59 13.81 -4.67 -8.43
N ARG A 60 12.68 -5.18 -7.89
CA ARG A 60 11.66 -5.87 -8.71
C ARG A 60 11.05 -4.99 -9.80
N ALA A 61 10.81 -3.71 -9.53
CA ALA A 61 10.31 -2.80 -10.56
C ALA A 61 11.28 -2.64 -11.74
N GLN A 62 12.59 -2.62 -11.51
CA GLN A 62 13.57 -2.52 -12.60
C GLN A 62 13.70 -3.84 -13.35
N ALA A 63 13.51 -4.98 -12.69
CA ALA A 63 13.38 -6.27 -13.39
C ALA A 63 12.13 -6.30 -14.29
N MET A 64 10.98 -5.79 -13.82
CA MET A 64 9.77 -5.63 -14.64
C MET A 64 9.99 -4.66 -15.81
N GLN A 65 10.69 -3.54 -15.59
CA GLN A 65 11.02 -2.59 -16.66
C GLN A 65 11.98 -3.18 -17.68
N ALA A 66 12.93 -4.03 -17.26
CA ALA A 66 13.80 -4.76 -18.19
C ALA A 66 12.98 -5.70 -19.07
N ALA A 67 12.03 -6.43 -18.49
CA ALA A 67 11.09 -7.26 -19.24
C ALA A 67 10.24 -6.43 -20.22
N ALA A 68 9.82 -5.22 -19.83
CA ALA A 68 9.11 -4.30 -20.73
C ALA A 68 9.96 -3.92 -21.97
N CYS A 69 11.28 -3.86 -21.83
CA CYS A 69 12.22 -3.65 -22.93
C CYS A 69 12.59 -4.93 -23.71
N GLY A 70 12.09 -6.10 -23.30
CA GLY A 70 12.53 -7.39 -23.86
C GLY A 70 13.97 -7.77 -23.48
N LEU A 71 14.47 -7.29 -22.32
CA LEU A 71 15.83 -7.51 -21.83
C LEU A 71 15.83 -8.38 -20.57
N GLU A 72 16.89 -9.16 -20.36
CA GLU A 72 17.17 -9.78 -19.06
C GLU A 72 17.49 -8.71 -18.01
N PRO A 73 17.15 -8.93 -16.73
CA PRO A 73 17.47 -7.98 -15.67
C PRO A 73 18.99 -7.83 -15.52
N SER A 74 19.44 -6.58 -15.35
CA SER A 74 20.86 -6.24 -15.15
C SER A 74 21.00 -5.22 -14.03
N VAL A 75 22.04 -5.37 -13.20
CA VAL A 75 22.35 -4.44 -12.10
C VAL A 75 22.56 -3.00 -12.60
N ARG A 76 22.90 -2.82 -13.88
CA ARG A 76 23.06 -1.51 -14.53
C ARG A 76 21.75 -0.72 -14.61
N PHE A 77 20.60 -1.39 -14.62
CA PHE A 77 19.29 -0.73 -14.62
C PHE A 77 18.92 -0.16 -13.25
N ASN A 78 19.60 -0.61 -12.18
CA ASN A 78 19.45 -0.09 -10.83
C ASN A 78 20.79 -0.11 -10.07
N PRO A 79 21.72 0.82 -10.38
CA PRO A 79 23.08 0.76 -9.85
C PRO A 79 23.16 0.97 -8.33
N VAL A 80 22.17 1.64 -7.73
CA VAL A 80 22.07 1.80 -6.27
C VAL A 80 20.71 1.31 -5.78
N LEU A 81 20.71 0.30 -4.90
CA LEU A 81 19.51 -0.21 -4.25
C LEU A 81 19.68 -0.10 -2.73
N LEU A 82 18.72 0.57 -2.09
CA LEU A 82 18.62 0.68 -0.64
C LEU A 82 17.57 -0.31 -0.12
N LYS A 83 17.93 -1.11 0.88
CA LYS A 83 16.98 -2.02 1.54
C LYS A 83 16.75 -1.59 2.99
N PRO A 84 15.56 -1.09 3.35
CA PRO A 84 15.28 -0.65 4.71
C PRO A 84 15.26 -1.81 5.71
N GLY A 85 15.91 -1.60 6.87
CA GLY A 85 15.98 -2.54 8.01
C GLY A 85 15.13 -2.11 9.23
N SER A 86 15.36 -2.76 10.38
CA SER A 86 14.58 -2.60 11.62
C SER A 86 14.97 -1.39 12.50
N ASP A 87 16.13 -0.78 12.27
CA ASP A 87 16.74 0.24 13.15
C ASP A 87 16.86 1.63 12.49
N GLY A 88 16.09 1.87 11.42
CA GLY A 88 16.19 3.12 10.65
C GLY A 88 17.46 3.20 9.79
N ARG A 89 18.22 2.12 9.66
CA ARG A 89 19.31 1.99 8.68
C ARG A 89 18.82 1.30 7.42
N SER A 90 19.57 1.48 6.34
CA SER A 90 19.36 0.75 5.10
C SER A 90 20.65 0.05 4.68
N GLN A 91 20.53 -1.17 4.18
CA GLN A 91 21.60 -1.83 3.45
C GLN A 91 21.78 -1.11 2.12
N VAL A 92 23.03 -0.77 1.77
CA VAL A 92 23.37 -0.19 0.48
C VAL A 92 23.93 -1.29 -0.42
N VAL A 93 23.23 -1.54 -1.53
CA VAL A 93 23.64 -2.44 -2.60
C VAL A 93 24.09 -1.58 -3.78
N VAL A 94 25.34 -1.77 -4.23
CA VAL A 94 25.93 -1.03 -5.35
C VAL A 94 26.31 -2.03 -6.43
N LEU A 95 25.74 -1.85 -7.63
CA LEU A 95 25.91 -2.76 -8.78
C LEU A 95 25.67 -4.23 -8.39
N GLY A 96 24.58 -4.47 -7.66
CA GLY A 96 24.16 -5.81 -7.24
C GLY A 96 24.90 -6.41 -6.04
N HIS A 97 25.90 -5.73 -5.48
CA HIS A 97 26.67 -6.22 -4.33
C HIS A 97 26.45 -5.36 -3.08
N ALA A 98 26.23 -6.01 -1.94
CA ALA A 98 26.10 -5.33 -0.66
C ALA A 98 27.45 -4.67 -0.27
N ARG A 99 27.41 -3.38 0.08
CA ARG A 99 28.59 -2.60 0.50
C ARG A 99 28.61 -2.25 1.99
N GLY A 100 27.46 -2.38 2.68
CA GLY A 100 27.34 -2.12 4.11
C GLY A 100 25.96 -1.58 4.50
N HIS A 101 25.84 -1.15 5.76
CA HIS A 101 24.62 -0.53 6.31
C HIS A 101 24.88 0.93 6.68
N THR A 102 24.05 1.84 6.18
CA THR A 102 24.16 3.27 6.49
C THR A 102 22.91 3.77 7.20
N GLY A 103 23.10 4.56 8.27
CA GLY A 103 22.04 5.40 8.81
C GLY A 103 21.77 6.61 7.90
N ALA A 104 20.66 7.30 8.12
CA ALA A 104 20.27 8.46 7.31
C ALA A 104 21.31 9.60 7.29
N GLY A 105 22.06 9.77 8.39
CA GLY A 105 23.14 10.77 8.51
C GLY A 105 24.39 10.40 7.72
N ASP A 106 24.89 9.18 7.89
CA ASP A 106 26.11 8.68 7.25
C ASP A 106 25.96 8.52 5.73
N TYR A 107 24.74 8.27 5.26
CA TYR A 107 24.44 8.13 3.84
C TYR A 107 24.83 9.37 3.03
N ARG A 108 24.79 10.57 3.63
CA ARG A 108 25.20 11.81 2.94
C ARG A 108 26.68 11.81 2.54
N GLN A 109 27.55 11.17 3.34
CA GLN A 109 29.00 11.11 3.06
C GLN A 109 29.34 10.07 1.99
N VAL A 110 28.58 8.97 1.91
CA VAL A 110 28.77 7.90 0.91
C VAL A 110 28.29 8.32 -0.49
N ARG A 111 27.42 9.33 -0.60
CA ARG A 111 26.77 9.75 -1.85
C ARG A 111 27.71 10.18 -2.98
N ALA A 112 28.88 10.76 -2.68
CA ALA A 112 29.77 11.25 -3.73
C ALA A 112 30.24 10.10 -4.66
N GLY A 113 30.71 8.99 -4.10
CA GLY A 113 31.11 7.82 -4.90
C GLY A 113 29.95 7.10 -5.58
N LEU A 114 28.72 7.22 -5.04
CA LEU A 114 27.52 6.71 -5.69
C LEU A 114 27.15 7.54 -6.93
N ALA A 115 27.36 8.87 -6.89
CA ALA A 115 27.08 9.77 -8.01
C ALA A 115 27.91 9.41 -9.24
N ASP A 116 29.22 9.17 -9.06
CA ASP A 116 30.12 8.78 -10.14
C ASP A 116 29.71 7.44 -10.76
N THR A 117 29.33 6.47 -9.91
CA THR A 117 28.84 5.16 -10.36
C THR A 117 27.56 5.30 -11.18
N VAL A 118 26.60 6.10 -10.70
CA VAL A 118 25.33 6.38 -11.40
C VAL A 118 25.58 7.05 -12.74
N ALA A 119 26.42 8.09 -12.78
CA ALA A 119 26.74 8.85 -13.98
C ALA A 119 27.43 7.99 -15.04
N ALA A 120 28.43 7.21 -14.65
CA ALA A 120 29.13 6.28 -15.54
C ALA A 120 28.16 5.21 -16.10
N THR A 121 27.34 4.61 -15.24
CA THR A 121 26.38 3.58 -15.66
C THR A 121 25.37 4.12 -16.67
N LEU A 122 24.83 5.32 -16.43
CA LEU A 122 23.91 5.96 -17.37
C LEU A 122 24.60 6.30 -18.70
N ALA A 123 25.83 6.81 -18.66
CA ALA A 123 26.59 7.12 -19.86
C ALA A 123 26.82 5.86 -20.73
N ASP A 124 27.20 4.75 -20.10
CA ASP A 124 27.40 3.47 -20.81
C ASP A 124 26.10 2.95 -21.43
N LEU A 125 24.98 3.03 -20.71
CA LEU A 125 23.67 2.65 -21.26
C LEU A 125 23.27 3.54 -22.45
N ARG A 126 23.52 4.84 -22.38
CA ARG A 126 23.25 5.79 -23.48
C ARG A 126 24.16 5.58 -24.70
N ALA A 127 25.34 4.98 -24.52
CA ALA A 127 26.21 4.60 -25.62
C ALA A 127 25.73 3.32 -26.32
N GLU A 128 25.19 2.36 -25.55
CA GLU A 128 24.78 1.04 -26.03
C GLU A 128 23.36 1.04 -26.64
N TYR A 129 22.42 1.68 -25.97
CA TYR A 129 21.00 1.73 -26.34
C TYR A 129 20.66 3.01 -27.10
N ASP A 130 19.58 2.97 -27.88
CA ASP A 130 19.12 4.13 -28.62
C ASP A 130 18.39 5.09 -27.66
N VAL A 131 17.52 4.56 -26.79
CA VAL A 131 16.80 5.35 -25.78
C VAL A 131 17.01 4.78 -24.38
N VAL A 132 17.24 5.66 -23.40
CA VAL A 132 17.20 5.28 -21.97
C VAL A 132 16.04 5.98 -21.29
N VAL A 133 15.11 5.22 -20.72
CA VAL A 133 13.98 5.75 -19.96
C VAL A 133 14.34 5.72 -18.48
N CYS A 134 14.60 6.89 -17.92
CA CYS A 134 15.01 7.06 -16.54
C CYS A 134 13.79 7.20 -15.62
N GLU A 135 13.82 6.56 -14.46
CA GLU A 135 12.81 6.70 -13.42
C GLU A 135 13.33 7.52 -12.23
N GLY A 136 12.56 8.53 -11.82
CA GLY A 136 12.81 9.29 -10.59
C GLY A 136 12.48 8.50 -9.31
N ALA A 137 12.83 9.05 -8.15
CA ALA A 137 12.50 8.48 -6.84
C ALA A 137 11.72 9.48 -5.99
N GLY A 138 10.59 9.07 -5.41
CA GLY A 138 9.73 10.01 -4.67
C GLY A 138 9.24 11.16 -5.57
N SER A 139 9.28 12.38 -5.01
CA SER A 139 9.00 13.64 -5.69
C SER A 139 10.29 14.41 -6.00
N PRO A 140 10.42 15.07 -7.17
CA PRO A 140 11.57 15.95 -7.44
C PRO A 140 11.55 17.21 -6.57
N ALA A 141 10.43 17.50 -5.91
CA ALA A 141 10.22 18.65 -5.03
C ALA A 141 10.38 18.30 -3.53
N GLU A 142 11.06 17.20 -3.19
CA GLU A 142 11.54 16.94 -1.82
C GLU A 142 12.70 17.91 -1.51
N ILE A 143 12.36 19.19 -1.27
CA ILE A 143 13.32 20.30 -1.16
C ILE A 143 14.43 20.06 -0.11
N ASN A 144 14.11 19.31 0.94
CA ASN A 144 15.03 18.88 1.99
C ASN A 144 16.05 17.81 1.54
N LEU A 145 15.80 17.13 0.42
CA LEU A 145 16.65 16.09 -0.17
C LEU A 145 17.33 16.53 -1.46
N ARG A 146 17.08 17.77 -1.91
CA ARG A 146 17.61 18.31 -3.17
C ARG A 146 19.14 18.41 -3.18
N ALA A 147 19.76 18.70 -2.04
CA ALA A 147 21.21 18.68 -1.91
C ALA A 147 21.72 17.23 -2.00
N GLY A 148 22.52 16.93 -3.03
CA GLY A 148 23.02 15.58 -3.28
C GLY A 148 21.96 14.60 -3.81
N ASP A 149 20.94 15.11 -4.51
CA ASP A 149 19.97 14.30 -5.24
C ASP A 149 20.65 13.55 -6.40
N LEU A 150 20.52 12.22 -6.40
CA LEU A 150 21.08 11.34 -7.45
C LEU A 150 19.99 10.70 -8.32
N ALA A 151 18.71 10.93 -8.00
CA ALA A 151 17.60 10.17 -8.57
C ALA A 151 16.61 11.04 -9.36
N ASN A 152 16.48 12.33 -9.04
CA ASN A 152 15.52 13.22 -9.71
C ASN A 152 16.23 14.34 -10.48
N MET A 153 16.12 15.59 -10.03
CA MET A 153 16.61 16.75 -10.75
C MET A 153 18.13 16.87 -10.71
N GLY A 154 18.78 16.31 -9.69
CA GLY A 154 20.25 16.21 -9.69
C GLY A 154 20.76 15.31 -10.83
N LEU A 155 20.11 14.15 -11.05
CA LEU A 155 20.38 13.29 -12.21
C LEU A 155 20.06 14.01 -13.53
N ALA A 156 18.89 14.67 -13.58
CA ALA A 156 18.47 15.38 -14.78
C ALA A 156 19.45 16.50 -15.16
N ARG A 157 19.93 17.28 -14.20
CA ARG A 157 20.93 18.33 -14.44
C ARG A 157 22.28 17.77 -14.85
N ALA A 158 22.75 16.71 -14.20
CA ALA A 158 24.04 16.11 -14.51
C ALA A 158 24.09 15.50 -15.92
N ALA A 159 22.99 14.89 -16.38
CA ALA A 159 22.92 14.19 -17.67
C ALA A 159 22.13 14.94 -18.76
N GLY A 160 21.62 16.14 -18.48
CA GLY A 160 20.80 16.94 -19.39
C GLY A 160 19.49 16.26 -19.79
N LEU A 161 18.79 15.63 -18.84
CA LEU A 161 17.61 14.82 -19.12
C LEU A 161 16.34 15.68 -19.21
N PRO A 162 15.61 15.69 -20.33
CA PRO A 162 14.23 16.17 -20.33
C PRO A 162 13.41 15.36 -19.32
N THR A 163 12.57 16.04 -18.56
CA THR A 163 11.82 15.44 -17.46
C THR A 163 10.32 15.61 -17.66
N ILE A 164 9.55 14.53 -17.52
CA ILE A 164 8.09 14.57 -17.44
C ILE A 164 7.65 14.23 -16.02
N VAL A 165 6.59 14.87 -15.54
CA VAL A 165 6.08 14.67 -14.16
C VAL A 165 4.72 13.97 -14.21
N VAL A 166 4.65 12.75 -13.70
CA VAL A 166 3.39 11.99 -13.58
C VAL A 166 2.71 12.25 -12.23
N GLY A 167 1.38 12.31 -12.21
CA GLY A 167 0.58 12.44 -10.99
C GLY A 167 -0.65 11.54 -10.98
N ASP A 168 -0.94 10.89 -9.86
CA ASP A 168 -2.14 10.08 -9.66
C ASP A 168 -3.35 10.98 -9.33
N ILE A 169 -4.31 11.07 -10.26
CA ILE A 169 -5.51 11.88 -10.07
C ILE A 169 -6.59 11.18 -9.25
N ASP A 170 -6.55 9.85 -9.11
CA ASP A 170 -7.55 9.07 -8.36
C ASP A 170 -7.49 9.42 -6.86
N ARG A 171 -6.28 9.79 -6.37
CA ARG A 171 -6.04 10.33 -5.01
C ARG A 171 -6.53 11.77 -4.81
N GLY A 172 -6.92 12.46 -5.88
CA GLY A 172 -7.30 13.88 -5.86
C GLY A 172 -6.11 14.85 -5.83
N GLY A 173 -6.37 16.13 -6.05
CA GLY A 173 -5.36 17.20 -5.92
C GLY A 173 -4.33 17.31 -7.05
N PHE A 174 -4.46 16.54 -8.14
CA PHE A 174 -3.49 16.47 -9.24
C PHE A 174 -2.96 17.84 -9.70
N PHE A 175 -3.84 18.79 -10.01
CA PHE A 175 -3.44 20.11 -10.53
C PHE A 175 -2.57 20.89 -9.54
N ALA A 176 -2.93 20.88 -8.26
CA ALA A 176 -2.18 21.54 -7.21
C ALA A 176 -0.83 20.87 -7.00
N SER A 177 -0.79 19.53 -7.00
CA SER A 177 0.47 18.78 -6.88
C SER A 177 1.38 19.00 -8.09
N ALA A 178 0.87 18.94 -9.31
CA ALA A 178 1.65 19.17 -10.53
C ALA A 178 2.24 20.59 -10.56
N TYR A 179 1.40 21.60 -10.29
CA TYR A 179 1.85 22.99 -10.21
C TYR A 179 2.86 23.19 -9.08
N GLY A 180 2.56 22.72 -7.87
CA GLY A 180 3.42 22.87 -6.69
C GLY A 180 4.76 22.17 -6.86
N THR A 181 4.78 20.96 -7.44
CA THR A 181 6.01 20.25 -7.78
C THR A 181 6.90 21.08 -8.68
N LEU A 182 6.34 21.76 -9.70
CA LEU A 182 7.13 22.63 -10.58
C LEU A 182 7.57 23.93 -9.87
N ALA A 183 6.62 24.62 -9.23
CA ALA A 183 6.83 25.96 -8.65
C ALA A 183 7.84 25.97 -7.49
N LEU A 184 8.07 24.82 -6.84
CA LEU A 184 9.07 24.65 -5.78
C LEU A 184 10.48 24.34 -6.31
N LEU A 185 10.66 24.10 -7.61
CA LEU A 185 11.96 23.81 -8.20
C LEU A 185 12.73 25.11 -8.52
N SER A 186 14.06 25.03 -8.50
CA SER A 186 14.93 26.12 -8.95
C SER A 186 14.74 26.40 -10.46
N PRO A 187 15.09 27.61 -10.96
CA PRO A 187 14.98 27.90 -12.41
C PRO A 187 15.70 26.88 -13.30
N ALA A 188 16.88 26.40 -12.88
CA ALA A 188 17.65 25.42 -13.62
C ALA A 188 16.99 24.04 -13.66
N ASP A 189 16.34 23.62 -12.56
CA ASP A 189 15.58 22.37 -12.52
C ASP A 189 14.29 22.51 -13.35
N GLN A 190 13.56 23.62 -13.21
CA GLN A 190 12.34 23.89 -13.99
C GLN A 190 12.58 23.86 -15.50
N ALA A 191 13.74 24.34 -15.97
CA ALA A 191 14.10 24.34 -17.39
C ALA A 191 14.13 22.92 -18.00
N LEU A 192 14.31 21.88 -17.19
CA LEU A 192 14.32 20.48 -17.63
C LEU A 192 12.94 19.83 -17.58
N VAL A 193 11.98 20.36 -16.81
CA VAL A 193 10.63 19.82 -16.71
C VAL A 193 9.81 20.26 -17.93
N ALA A 194 9.52 19.32 -18.82
CA ALA A 194 8.92 19.60 -20.12
C ALA A 194 7.40 19.45 -20.16
N GLY A 195 6.78 18.75 -19.21
CA GLY A 195 5.35 18.49 -19.24
C GLY A 195 4.86 17.57 -18.15
N PHE A 196 3.55 17.35 -18.14
CA PHE A 196 2.85 16.55 -17.14
C PHE A 196 2.14 15.35 -17.75
N VAL A 197 1.99 14.27 -16.99
CA VAL A 197 1.14 13.12 -17.33
C VAL A 197 0.13 12.92 -16.21
N VAL A 198 -1.16 12.92 -16.54
CA VAL A 198 -2.21 12.55 -15.59
C VAL A 198 -2.34 11.03 -15.60
N ASN A 199 -2.29 10.40 -14.43
CA ASN A 199 -2.43 8.96 -14.27
C ASN A 199 -3.70 8.57 -13.52
N ARG A 200 -4.24 7.38 -13.82
CA ARG A 200 -5.42 6.76 -13.18
C ARG A 200 -6.71 7.59 -13.26
N PHE A 201 -6.93 8.26 -14.38
CA PHE A 201 -8.13 9.06 -14.56
C PHE A 201 -9.40 8.20 -14.74
N ARG A 202 -10.48 8.53 -14.02
CA ARG A 202 -11.79 7.90 -14.17
C ARG A 202 -12.79 8.90 -14.74
N GLY A 203 -13.48 8.50 -15.80
CA GLY A 203 -14.57 9.29 -16.39
C GLY A 203 -14.22 9.88 -17.76
N ASP A 204 -14.99 10.89 -18.16
CA ASP A 204 -14.87 11.55 -19.46
C ASP A 204 -13.71 12.57 -19.46
N ARG A 205 -12.77 12.41 -20.39
CA ARG A 205 -11.57 13.27 -20.52
C ARG A 205 -11.95 14.72 -20.81
N GLU A 206 -13.08 14.98 -21.47
CA GLU A 206 -13.53 16.33 -21.79
C GLU A 206 -13.82 17.16 -20.53
N LEU A 207 -14.18 16.50 -19.42
CA LEU A 207 -14.39 17.17 -18.12
C LEU A 207 -13.09 17.68 -17.51
N LEU A 208 -11.94 17.11 -17.86
CA LEU A 208 -10.64 17.57 -17.38
C LEU A 208 -10.08 18.76 -18.17
N ARG A 209 -10.52 18.95 -19.43
CA ARG A 209 -9.92 19.92 -20.35
C ARG A 209 -9.71 21.31 -19.75
N PRO A 210 -10.69 21.94 -19.06
CA PRO A 210 -10.48 23.28 -18.49
C PRO A 210 -9.34 23.35 -17.47
N GLY A 211 -9.16 22.29 -16.67
CA GLY A 211 -8.07 22.20 -15.71
C GLY A 211 -6.71 21.99 -16.37
N LEU A 212 -6.67 21.17 -17.45
CA LEU A 212 -5.45 20.96 -18.23
C LEU A 212 -5.00 22.25 -18.92
N GLU A 213 -5.94 22.99 -19.51
CA GLU A 213 -5.69 24.31 -20.14
C GLU A 213 -5.19 25.32 -19.11
N MET A 214 -5.79 25.37 -17.92
CA MET A 214 -5.33 26.23 -16.83
C MET A 214 -3.89 25.88 -16.40
N LEU A 215 -3.58 24.59 -16.21
CA LEU A 215 -2.22 24.16 -15.84
C LEU A 215 -1.21 24.56 -16.91
N THR A 216 -1.52 24.36 -18.18
CA THR A 216 -0.66 24.81 -19.28
C THR A 216 -0.52 26.32 -19.33
N GLY A 217 -1.59 27.10 -19.10
CA GLY A 217 -1.53 28.56 -19.03
C GLY A 217 -0.64 29.07 -17.88
N LEU A 218 -0.69 28.42 -16.72
CA LEU A 218 0.12 28.78 -15.55
C LEU A 218 1.60 28.40 -15.69
N THR A 219 1.89 27.32 -16.38
CA THR A 219 3.23 26.70 -16.39
C THR A 219 3.95 26.80 -17.73
N GLY A 220 3.26 27.15 -18.81
CA GLY A 220 3.77 27.06 -20.18
C GLY A 220 4.10 25.63 -20.63
N ARG A 221 3.71 24.60 -19.86
CA ARG A 221 4.05 23.19 -20.11
C ARG A 221 2.79 22.40 -20.48
N PRO A 222 2.83 21.56 -21.53
CA PRO A 222 1.69 20.76 -21.92
C PRO A 222 1.42 19.62 -20.93
N THR A 223 0.18 19.16 -20.93
CA THR A 223 -0.13 17.80 -20.46
C THR A 223 0.08 16.84 -21.63
N LEU A 224 1.08 15.98 -21.53
CA LEU A 224 1.47 15.02 -22.58
C LEU A 224 0.49 13.84 -22.68
N GLY A 225 -0.34 13.60 -21.69
CA GLY A 225 -1.31 12.52 -21.74
C GLY A 225 -2.18 12.42 -20.51
N VAL A 226 -3.33 11.77 -20.68
CA VAL A 226 -4.25 11.42 -19.59
C VAL A 226 -4.50 9.93 -19.66
N LEU A 227 -3.78 9.18 -18.83
CA LEU A 227 -3.92 7.74 -18.73
C LEU A 227 -5.20 7.39 -17.96
N PRO A 228 -6.10 6.58 -18.53
CA PRO A 228 -7.28 6.12 -17.81
C PRO A 228 -6.88 5.19 -16.65
N TYR A 229 -7.75 5.09 -15.66
CA TYR A 229 -7.70 3.99 -14.72
C TYR A 229 -8.04 2.70 -15.45
N GLU A 230 -7.08 1.78 -15.47
CA GLU A 230 -7.24 0.49 -16.13
C GLU A 230 -7.60 -0.59 -15.10
N PRO A 231 -8.89 -0.96 -14.97
CA PRO A 231 -9.32 -1.96 -14.00
C PRO A 231 -8.73 -3.34 -14.27
N ASP A 232 -8.26 -3.63 -15.49
CA ASP A 232 -7.67 -4.91 -15.89
C ASP A 232 -6.13 -4.92 -15.94
N LEU A 233 -5.47 -3.86 -15.49
CA LEU A 233 -4.00 -3.80 -15.38
C LEU A 233 -3.52 -4.42 -14.06
N TRP A 234 -2.96 -5.62 -14.11
CA TRP A 234 -2.34 -6.27 -12.95
C TRP A 234 -0.81 -6.25 -13.11
N LEU A 235 -0.07 -5.90 -12.07
CA LEU A 235 1.39 -5.88 -12.06
C LEU A 235 1.87 -6.46 -10.74
N ASP A 236 3.04 -7.10 -10.77
CA ASP A 236 3.72 -7.51 -9.55
C ASP A 236 3.85 -6.32 -8.59
N THR A 237 3.65 -6.59 -7.30
CA THR A 237 3.83 -5.57 -6.28
C THR A 237 5.33 -5.17 -6.16
N GLU A 238 5.62 -3.89 -6.42
CA GLU A 238 6.99 -3.34 -6.47
C GLU A 238 7.71 -3.35 -5.10
N ASP A 239 6.97 -3.14 -4.00
CA ASP A 239 7.52 -3.00 -2.66
C ASP A 239 6.64 -3.66 -1.58
N SER A 240 7.03 -3.54 -0.31
CA SER A 240 6.25 -4.09 0.79
C SER A 240 5.00 -3.27 1.14
N LEU A 241 4.92 -2.00 0.71
CA LEU A 241 3.79 -1.11 0.99
C LEU A 241 2.54 -1.53 0.20
N GLY A 242 2.73 -2.10 -0.99
CA GLY A 242 1.63 -2.66 -1.78
C GLY A 242 0.96 -3.89 -1.15
N TYR A 243 1.60 -4.55 -0.19
CA TYR A 243 1.05 -5.68 0.58
C TYR A 243 0.29 -5.19 1.83
N THR A 244 -0.94 -4.74 1.59
CA THR A 244 -1.86 -4.26 2.64
C THR A 244 -2.67 -5.39 3.27
N ASP A 245 -2.85 -5.34 4.59
CA ASP A 245 -3.65 -6.30 5.35
C ASP A 245 -5.12 -6.34 4.87
N GLY A 246 -5.72 -7.52 4.86
CA GLY A 246 -7.10 -7.76 4.40
C GLY A 246 -7.32 -7.70 2.89
N ARG A 247 -6.31 -7.33 2.10
CA ARG A 247 -6.41 -7.24 0.64
C ARG A 247 -6.21 -8.60 -0.02
N LEU A 248 -6.99 -8.85 -1.07
CA LEU A 248 -6.82 -9.98 -1.98
C LEU A 248 -5.62 -9.71 -2.91
N VAL A 249 -4.73 -10.68 -3.02
CA VAL A 249 -3.57 -10.64 -3.94
C VAL A 249 -4.03 -11.06 -5.33
N GLY A 250 -3.43 -10.49 -6.38
CA GLY A 250 -3.77 -10.79 -7.77
C GLY A 250 -5.20 -10.38 -8.16
N ARG A 251 -5.70 -11.03 -9.21
CA ARG A 251 -7.10 -10.95 -9.65
C ARG A 251 -7.67 -12.35 -9.79
N PRO A 252 -8.47 -12.84 -8.83
CA PRO A 252 -9.05 -14.17 -8.94
C PRO A 252 -9.99 -14.21 -10.13
N ALA A 253 -9.65 -15.06 -11.10
CA ALA A 253 -10.58 -15.46 -12.14
C ALA A 253 -11.67 -16.37 -11.55
N ALA A 254 -12.82 -16.42 -12.22
CA ALA A 254 -13.91 -17.31 -11.83
C ALA A 254 -13.40 -18.75 -11.70
N PRO A 255 -13.76 -19.47 -10.63
CA PRO A 255 -13.33 -20.85 -10.44
C PRO A 255 -13.85 -21.71 -11.59
N ARG A 256 -13.06 -22.70 -12.01
CA ARG A 256 -13.51 -23.74 -12.96
C ARG A 256 -14.47 -24.74 -12.30
N SER A 257 -14.55 -24.73 -10.98
CA SER A 257 -15.23 -25.73 -10.17
C SER A 257 -16.07 -25.12 -9.04
N SER A 258 -16.72 -25.96 -8.23
CA SER A 258 -17.69 -25.54 -7.22
C SER A 258 -17.09 -25.04 -5.90
N GLU A 259 -15.80 -25.30 -5.64
CA GLU A 259 -15.14 -24.94 -4.38
C GLU A 259 -13.86 -24.12 -4.63
N PRO A 260 -13.74 -22.89 -4.08
CA PRO A 260 -12.49 -22.15 -4.13
C PRO A 260 -11.48 -22.68 -3.11
N LEU A 261 -10.19 -22.46 -3.37
CA LEU A 261 -9.10 -22.73 -2.44
C LEU A 261 -8.66 -21.43 -1.75
N ARG A 262 -8.77 -21.37 -0.42
CA ARG A 262 -8.44 -20.18 0.38
C ARG A 262 -7.00 -20.22 0.87
N VAL A 263 -6.21 -19.22 0.50
CA VAL A 263 -4.81 -19.09 0.90
C VAL A 263 -4.67 -17.85 1.77
N ALA A 264 -4.15 -18.02 2.99
CA ALA A 264 -3.80 -16.92 3.88
C ALA A 264 -2.29 -16.72 3.88
N VAL A 265 -1.85 -15.52 3.52
CA VAL A 265 -0.44 -15.14 3.50
C VAL A 265 -0.20 -14.23 4.68
N VAL A 266 0.75 -14.58 5.52
CA VAL A 266 1.06 -13.77 6.69
C VAL A 266 1.68 -12.44 6.26
N ARG A 267 1.02 -11.33 6.60
CA ARG A 267 1.47 -9.97 6.32
C ARG A 267 2.57 -9.58 7.31
N LEU A 268 3.78 -10.06 7.05
CA LEU A 268 4.95 -9.71 7.84
C LEU A 268 5.27 -8.21 7.74
N PRO A 269 5.71 -7.55 8.83
CA PRO A 269 6.11 -6.15 8.78
C PRO A 269 7.21 -5.85 7.76
N ARG A 270 8.12 -6.81 7.55
CA ARG A 270 9.26 -6.69 6.62
C ARG A 270 9.19 -7.75 5.53
N ILE A 271 7.97 -8.02 5.06
CA ILE A 271 7.73 -8.91 3.92
C ILE A 271 8.63 -8.54 2.74
N SER A 272 9.23 -9.55 2.13
CA SER A 272 10.09 -9.43 0.97
C SER A 272 9.78 -10.52 -0.06
N ASN A 273 9.92 -10.19 -1.34
CA ASN A 273 9.89 -11.14 -2.46
C ASN A 273 8.66 -12.06 -2.46
N ALA A 274 7.48 -11.55 -2.14
CA ALA A 274 6.24 -12.34 -2.11
C ALA A 274 5.66 -12.61 -3.51
N THR A 275 6.49 -12.75 -4.54
CA THR A 275 6.08 -12.92 -5.94
C THR A 275 5.50 -14.30 -6.22
N ASP A 276 5.92 -15.32 -5.47
CA ASP A 276 5.32 -16.65 -5.51
C ASP A 276 3.84 -16.63 -5.12
N VAL A 277 3.47 -15.73 -4.20
CA VAL A 277 2.08 -15.53 -3.76
C VAL A 277 1.24 -14.95 -4.89
N GLU A 278 1.80 -14.03 -5.69
CA GLU A 278 1.15 -13.49 -6.88
C GLU A 278 0.93 -14.58 -7.93
N ALA A 279 1.90 -15.48 -8.12
CA ALA A 279 1.77 -16.61 -9.03
C ALA A 279 0.70 -17.60 -8.56
N ILE A 280 0.63 -17.89 -7.26
CA ILE A 280 -0.45 -18.68 -6.66
C ILE A 280 -1.81 -18.01 -6.88
N ALA A 281 -1.90 -16.68 -6.72
CA ALA A 281 -3.13 -15.92 -6.91
C ALA A 281 -3.61 -15.85 -8.36
N ALA A 282 -2.72 -16.10 -9.32
CA ALA A 282 -3.07 -16.14 -10.74
C ALA A 282 -3.88 -17.39 -11.12
N GLU A 283 -3.87 -18.43 -10.28
CA GLU A 283 -4.63 -19.65 -10.56
C GLU A 283 -6.15 -19.42 -10.32
N PRO A 284 -7.01 -19.65 -11.32
CA PRO A 284 -8.45 -19.52 -11.16
C PRO A 284 -9.00 -20.35 -9.99
N GLY A 285 -9.89 -19.75 -9.20
CA GLY A 285 -10.47 -20.40 -8.02
C GLY A 285 -9.58 -20.40 -6.78
N VAL A 286 -8.37 -19.85 -6.84
CA VAL A 286 -7.53 -19.61 -5.65
C VAL A 286 -7.77 -18.18 -5.13
N LEU A 287 -8.12 -18.07 -3.85
CA LEU A 287 -8.36 -16.81 -3.17
C LEU A 287 -7.23 -16.53 -2.18
N VAL A 288 -6.32 -15.65 -2.57
CA VAL A 288 -5.12 -15.33 -1.77
C VAL A 288 -5.31 -14.04 -1.01
N ARG A 289 -5.24 -14.08 0.31
CA ARG A 289 -5.41 -12.91 1.18
C ARG A 289 -4.21 -12.70 2.07
N LEU A 290 -3.72 -11.46 2.15
CA LEU A 290 -2.77 -11.04 3.17
C LEU A 290 -3.48 -10.82 4.50
N THR A 291 -2.93 -11.37 5.58
CA THR A 291 -3.53 -11.27 6.91
C THR A 291 -2.51 -11.15 8.03
N ALA A 292 -2.84 -10.37 9.06
CA ALA A 292 -2.19 -10.38 10.36
C ALA A 292 -3.09 -10.96 11.47
N SER A 293 -4.14 -11.71 11.11
CA SER A 293 -5.13 -12.31 12.02
C SER A 293 -4.90 -13.82 12.23
N PRO A 294 -4.72 -14.30 13.47
CA PRO A 294 -4.59 -15.72 13.79
C PRO A 294 -5.79 -16.57 13.33
N ASP A 295 -7.02 -16.08 13.50
CA ASP A 295 -8.24 -16.81 13.13
C ASP A 295 -8.31 -17.05 11.62
N GLU A 296 -7.86 -16.05 10.84
CA GLU A 296 -7.80 -16.16 9.39
C GLU A 296 -6.76 -17.18 8.92
N LEU A 297 -5.65 -17.34 9.67
CA LEU A 297 -4.72 -18.43 9.44
C LEU A 297 -5.40 -19.77 9.72
N ILE A 298 -6.10 -19.89 10.85
CA ILE A 298 -6.79 -21.12 11.25
C ILE A 298 -7.87 -21.50 10.22
N ASP A 299 -8.57 -20.57 9.60
CA ASP A 299 -9.64 -20.90 8.65
C ASP A 299 -9.16 -21.24 7.23
N ALA A 300 -7.94 -20.85 6.86
CA ALA A 300 -7.43 -21.04 5.51
C ALA A 300 -7.24 -22.51 5.10
N ASP A 301 -7.24 -22.79 3.80
CA ASP A 301 -6.87 -24.10 3.26
C ASP A 301 -5.34 -24.24 3.19
N LEU A 302 -4.63 -23.15 2.89
CA LEU A 302 -3.17 -23.02 2.94
C LEU A 302 -2.75 -21.78 3.71
N VAL A 303 -1.75 -21.90 4.58
CA VAL A 303 -1.05 -20.75 5.18
C VAL A 303 0.32 -20.59 4.55
N VAL A 304 0.67 -19.38 4.13
CA VAL A 304 1.99 -19.03 3.58
C VAL A 304 2.72 -18.08 4.51
N LEU A 305 3.92 -18.46 4.95
CA LEU A 305 4.92 -17.56 5.53
C LEU A 305 5.82 -17.06 4.39
N PRO A 306 5.68 -15.80 3.96
CA PRO A 306 6.47 -15.27 2.84
C PRO A 306 7.92 -14.98 3.26
N GLY A 307 8.73 -14.50 2.30
CA GLY A 307 10.07 -13.99 2.59
C GLY A 307 10.05 -12.82 3.57
N SER A 308 11.13 -12.68 4.34
CA SER A 308 11.37 -11.55 5.24
C SER A 308 12.76 -10.98 5.00
N LYS A 309 12.92 -9.67 5.21
CA LYS A 309 14.25 -9.02 5.25
C LYS A 309 14.86 -9.00 6.67
N SER A 310 14.09 -9.35 7.69
CA SER A 310 14.61 -9.56 9.05
C SER A 310 13.88 -10.75 9.68
N THR A 311 14.37 -11.94 9.39
CA THR A 311 13.68 -13.20 9.73
C THR A 311 13.44 -13.32 11.25
N VAL A 312 14.43 -13.01 12.09
CA VAL A 312 14.28 -13.12 13.55
C VAL A 312 13.31 -12.07 14.12
N ASP A 313 13.41 -10.80 13.69
CA ASP A 313 12.50 -9.74 14.16
C ASP A 313 11.03 -10.02 13.78
N ASP A 314 10.82 -10.55 12.58
CA ASP A 314 9.49 -10.90 12.09
C ASP A 314 8.96 -12.18 12.76
N LEU A 315 9.82 -13.16 13.06
CA LEU A 315 9.47 -14.32 13.87
C LEU A 315 8.99 -13.91 15.28
N ASP A 316 9.71 -12.99 15.92
CA ASP A 316 9.31 -12.47 17.23
C ASP A 316 8.02 -11.65 17.14
N TRP A 317 7.80 -10.94 16.03
CA TRP A 317 6.51 -10.30 15.78
C TRP A 317 5.38 -11.32 15.64
N LEU A 318 5.58 -12.45 14.95
CA LEU A 318 4.59 -13.53 14.85
C LEU A 318 4.21 -14.08 16.22
N ARG A 319 5.21 -14.29 17.09
CA ARG A 319 5.00 -14.74 18.47
C ARG A 319 4.17 -13.74 19.26
N ARG A 320 4.56 -12.47 19.26
CA ARG A 320 3.83 -11.40 19.99
C ARG A 320 2.39 -11.22 19.53
N ARG A 321 2.07 -11.58 18.29
CA ARG A 321 0.73 -11.47 17.69
C ARG A 321 -0.10 -12.75 17.78
N GLY A 322 0.42 -13.83 18.38
CA GLY A 322 -0.25 -15.14 18.44
C GLY A 322 -0.34 -15.88 17.09
N LEU A 323 0.29 -15.35 16.04
CA LEU A 323 0.29 -15.96 14.71
C LEU A 323 1.17 -17.23 14.70
N ALA A 324 2.27 -17.23 15.44
CA ALA A 324 3.15 -18.40 15.59
C ALA A 324 2.39 -19.62 16.15
N ASP A 325 1.53 -19.40 17.14
CA ASP A 325 0.73 -20.47 17.76
C ASP A 325 -0.35 -20.98 16.81
N ALA A 326 -0.99 -20.09 16.04
CA ALA A 326 -1.94 -20.49 15.00
C ALA A 326 -1.27 -21.36 13.91
N VAL A 327 -0.06 -21.00 13.47
CA VAL A 327 0.72 -21.80 12.50
C VAL A 327 1.06 -23.17 13.08
N ARG A 328 1.54 -23.25 14.33
CA ARG A 328 1.86 -24.51 15.00
C ARG A 328 0.62 -25.39 15.19
N ALA A 329 -0.50 -24.81 15.63
CA ALA A 329 -1.76 -25.53 15.81
C ALA A 329 -2.27 -26.15 14.50
N ARG A 330 -2.13 -25.42 13.38
CA ARG A 330 -2.45 -25.94 12.05
C ARG A 330 -1.56 -27.10 11.62
N ALA A 331 -0.25 -26.94 11.78
CA ALA A 331 0.71 -27.98 11.45
C ALA A 331 0.42 -29.26 12.26
N ALA A 332 0.15 -29.13 13.56
CA ALA A 332 -0.25 -30.24 14.43
C ALA A 332 -1.57 -30.91 14.00
N ALA A 333 -2.50 -30.15 13.40
CA ALA A 333 -3.73 -30.68 12.81
C ALA A 333 -3.54 -31.28 11.40
N GLY A 334 -2.30 -31.37 10.90
CA GLY A 334 -1.99 -31.87 9.56
C GLY A 334 -2.45 -30.96 8.43
N ARG A 335 -2.70 -29.67 8.70
CA ARG A 335 -3.20 -28.71 7.71
C ARG A 335 -2.04 -28.01 6.98
N PRO A 336 -2.20 -27.68 5.69
CA PRO A 336 -1.11 -27.13 4.90
C PRO A 336 -0.50 -25.81 5.40
N VAL A 337 0.84 -25.78 5.43
CA VAL A 337 1.69 -24.60 5.69
C VAL A 337 2.85 -24.58 4.70
N LEU A 338 3.12 -23.43 4.09
CA LEU A 338 4.23 -23.20 3.17
C LEU A 338 5.12 -22.06 3.71
N GLY A 339 6.41 -22.31 3.86
CA GLY A 339 7.42 -21.29 4.14
C GLY A 339 8.24 -20.97 2.89
N LEU A 340 8.45 -19.68 2.61
CA LEU A 340 9.27 -19.20 1.50
C LEU A 340 10.42 -18.36 2.03
N CYS A 341 11.67 -18.75 1.71
CA CYS A 341 12.89 -18.05 2.10
C CYS A 341 12.92 -17.72 3.60
N GLY A 342 12.81 -16.46 4.02
CA GLY A 342 12.71 -16.10 5.45
C GLY A 342 11.58 -16.85 6.17
N GLY A 343 10.42 -17.05 5.53
CA GLY A 343 9.34 -17.86 6.10
C GLY A 343 9.67 -19.34 6.20
N TYR A 344 10.50 -19.89 5.31
CA TYR A 344 11.05 -21.25 5.45
C TYR A 344 12.01 -21.32 6.65
N GLN A 345 12.88 -20.33 6.79
CA GLN A 345 13.81 -20.24 7.91
C GLN A 345 13.07 -20.13 9.26
N MET A 346 11.93 -19.44 9.31
CA MET A 346 11.09 -19.39 10.53
C MET A 346 10.55 -20.76 10.94
N LEU A 347 10.34 -21.69 9.99
CA LEU A 347 9.84 -23.05 10.27
C LEU A 347 10.90 -23.97 10.88
N ALA A 348 12.18 -23.57 10.85
CA ALA A 348 13.31 -24.30 11.39
C ALA A 348 13.17 -24.59 12.90
N GLU A 349 14.02 -25.47 13.40
CA GLU A 349 14.18 -25.71 14.84
C GLU A 349 14.99 -24.59 15.49
N THR A 350 16.11 -24.20 14.89
CA THR A 350 16.95 -23.12 15.40
C THR A 350 17.41 -22.17 14.30
N LEU A 351 17.55 -20.89 14.65
CA LEU A 351 18.12 -19.85 13.82
C LEU A 351 19.28 -19.21 14.61
N ASP A 352 20.44 -19.04 13.99
CA ASP A 352 21.57 -18.28 14.54
C ASP A 352 21.83 -17.06 13.67
N ASP A 353 21.43 -15.88 14.14
CA ASP A 353 21.45 -14.65 13.36
C ASP A 353 22.36 -13.56 13.95
N PRO A 354 23.68 -13.63 13.67
CA PRO A 354 24.61 -12.55 13.99
C PRO A 354 24.64 -11.43 12.94
N VAL A 355 23.84 -11.51 11.86
CA VAL A 355 24.00 -10.68 10.65
C VAL A 355 22.85 -9.69 10.47
N GLU A 356 21.61 -10.16 10.44
CA GLU A 356 20.44 -9.31 10.18
C GLU A 356 19.93 -8.67 11.47
N SER A 357 19.60 -9.47 12.49
CA SER A 357 19.13 -8.98 13.79
C SER A 357 20.24 -8.82 14.84
N GLY A 358 21.33 -9.58 14.72
CA GLY A 358 22.38 -9.64 15.75
C GLY A 358 21.96 -10.36 17.03
N ALA A 359 20.81 -11.05 17.05
CA ALA A 359 20.28 -11.74 18.21
C ALA A 359 21.07 -13.01 18.59
N GLY A 360 21.89 -13.54 17.67
CA GLY A 360 22.55 -14.84 17.83
C GLY A 360 21.55 -15.99 17.75
N ARG A 361 21.74 -17.04 18.56
CA ARG A 361 20.90 -18.24 18.52
C ARG A 361 19.52 -18.04 19.16
N VAL A 362 18.47 -18.30 18.40
CA VAL A 362 17.07 -18.31 18.82
C VAL A 362 16.37 -19.59 18.35
N ASP A 363 15.31 -19.99 19.03
CA ASP A 363 14.45 -21.07 18.55
C ASP A 363 13.65 -20.61 17.33
N GLY A 364 13.35 -21.51 16.41
CA GLY A 364 12.37 -21.29 15.34
C GLY A 364 10.95 -21.68 15.76
N LEU A 365 10.10 -22.01 14.79
CA LEU A 365 8.79 -22.58 15.07
C LEU A 365 8.86 -24.09 15.37
N GLY A 366 9.94 -24.76 14.98
CA GLY A 366 10.18 -26.19 15.24
C GLY A 366 9.29 -27.11 14.40
N LEU A 367 8.95 -26.70 13.18
CA LEU A 367 8.02 -27.43 12.30
C LEU A 367 8.74 -28.23 11.20
N LEU A 368 10.00 -27.92 10.92
CA LEU A 368 10.87 -28.64 10.00
C LEU A 368 12.22 -28.93 10.67
N PRO A 369 12.85 -30.09 10.42
CA PRO A 369 14.13 -30.50 11.03
C PRO A 369 15.32 -29.78 10.36
N VAL A 370 15.31 -28.46 10.50
CA VAL A 370 16.22 -27.53 9.84
C VAL A 370 16.89 -26.68 10.91
N ASP A 371 18.20 -26.47 10.75
CA ASP A 371 18.95 -25.46 11.48
C ASP A 371 19.46 -24.41 10.49
N VAL A 372 19.28 -23.13 10.82
CA VAL A 372 19.65 -22.00 9.94
C VAL A 372 20.73 -21.16 10.60
N VAL A 373 21.82 -20.91 9.88
CA VAL A 373 22.89 -19.98 10.32
C VAL A 373 22.97 -18.83 9.33
N PHE A 374 22.86 -17.60 9.79
CA PHE A 374 22.97 -16.42 8.94
C PHE A 374 24.44 -16.04 8.77
N GLU A 375 24.89 -15.98 7.53
CA GLU A 375 26.27 -15.63 7.17
C GLU A 375 26.34 -14.24 6.52
N PRO A 376 27.48 -13.52 6.66
CA PRO A 376 27.65 -12.21 6.03
C PRO A 376 27.50 -12.27 4.51
N ASP A 377 27.99 -13.35 3.89
CA ASP A 377 27.92 -13.56 2.45
C ASP A 377 26.51 -14.01 2.05
N LYS A 378 25.86 -13.18 1.25
CA LYS A 378 24.52 -13.44 0.71
C LYS A 378 24.59 -14.47 -0.42
N THR A 379 23.73 -15.48 -0.38
CA THR A 379 23.48 -16.38 -1.50
C THR A 379 22.64 -15.64 -2.55
N LEU A 380 23.18 -15.53 -3.76
CA LEU A 380 22.50 -14.99 -4.95
C LEU A 380 22.65 -16.01 -6.09
N ALA A 381 21.57 -16.69 -6.44
CA ALA A 381 21.59 -17.74 -7.45
C ALA A 381 20.28 -17.81 -8.25
N ARG A 382 20.34 -18.44 -9.44
CA ARG A 382 19.16 -18.75 -10.28
C ARG A 382 19.11 -20.26 -10.56
N PRO A 383 18.78 -21.08 -9.55
CA PRO A 383 18.82 -22.52 -9.71
C PRO A 383 17.62 -23.03 -10.52
N HIS A 384 17.77 -24.25 -11.01
CA HIS A 384 16.73 -25.00 -11.70
C HIS A 384 16.82 -26.47 -11.27
N GLY A 385 15.70 -27.19 -11.37
CA GLY A 385 15.57 -28.54 -10.85
C GLY A 385 14.18 -29.10 -11.08
N THR A 386 13.75 -29.99 -10.19
CA THR A 386 12.43 -30.63 -10.23
C THR A 386 11.78 -30.67 -8.85
N ALA A 387 10.45 -30.62 -8.83
CA ALA A 387 9.65 -30.82 -7.62
C ALA A 387 8.28 -31.37 -8.01
N LEU A 388 7.74 -32.29 -7.22
CA LEU A 388 6.48 -32.99 -7.52
C LEU A 388 6.43 -33.59 -8.95
N GLY A 389 7.59 -33.99 -9.49
CA GLY A 389 7.74 -34.52 -10.84
C GLY A 389 7.56 -33.52 -11.99
N ALA A 390 7.64 -32.22 -11.71
CA ALA A 390 7.62 -31.13 -12.69
C ALA A 390 8.94 -30.33 -12.66
N PRO A 391 9.36 -29.73 -13.79
CA PRO A 391 10.51 -28.83 -13.81
C PRO A 391 10.22 -27.55 -13.04
N VAL A 392 11.21 -27.08 -12.28
CA VAL A 392 11.13 -25.85 -11.49
C VAL A 392 12.37 -25.00 -11.73
N THR A 393 12.16 -23.71 -11.89
CA THR A 393 13.21 -22.68 -11.91
C THR A 393 12.90 -21.66 -10.82
N GLY A 394 13.93 -21.08 -10.21
CA GLY A 394 13.74 -20.05 -9.21
C GLY A 394 14.96 -19.16 -9.06
N TYR A 395 14.97 -18.40 -7.98
CA TYR A 395 16.13 -17.64 -7.55
C TYR A 395 16.27 -17.66 -6.03
N GLU A 396 17.51 -17.57 -5.56
CA GLU A 396 17.86 -17.53 -4.15
C GLU A 396 18.43 -16.15 -3.82
N ILE A 397 17.94 -15.55 -2.73
CA ILE A 397 18.39 -14.25 -2.24
C ILE A 397 18.28 -14.18 -0.71
N HIS A 398 19.27 -14.71 -0.01
CA HIS A 398 19.23 -14.82 1.45
C HIS A 398 20.61 -14.94 2.10
N HIS A 399 20.66 -14.63 3.39
CA HIS A 399 21.86 -14.82 4.23
C HIS A 399 21.86 -16.18 4.95
N GLY A 400 20.69 -16.71 5.30
CA GLY A 400 20.57 -17.96 6.06
C GLY A 400 20.99 -19.20 5.28
N ARG A 401 21.94 -19.97 5.80
CA ARG A 401 22.31 -21.31 5.32
C ARG A 401 21.52 -22.34 6.11
N ALA A 402 20.69 -23.13 5.41
CA ALA A 402 19.96 -24.22 6.05
C ALA A 402 20.77 -25.52 6.01
N THR A 403 20.93 -26.15 7.17
CA THR A 403 21.30 -27.55 7.30
C THR A 403 20.04 -28.35 7.61
N VAL A 404 19.71 -29.31 6.74
CA VAL A 404 18.47 -30.10 6.85
C VAL A 404 18.83 -31.54 7.20
N ARG A 405 18.12 -32.14 8.15
CA ARG A 405 18.22 -33.58 8.45
C ARG A 405 17.16 -34.33 7.65
N TYR A 406 17.54 -34.77 6.46
CA TYR A 406 16.67 -35.55 5.58
C TYR A 406 16.51 -36.99 6.08
N ASP A 407 15.27 -37.48 6.04
CA ASP A 407 14.90 -38.89 6.25
C ASP A 407 13.59 -39.19 5.48
N ASP A 408 13.06 -40.41 5.60
CA ASP A 408 11.84 -40.82 4.90
C ASP A 408 10.59 -40.00 5.30
N ALA A 409 10.55 -39.47 6.52
CA ALA A 409 9.47 -38.60 7.01
C ALA A 409 9.70 -37.13 6.62
N HIS A 410 10.95 -36.76 6.34
CA HIS A 410 11.42 -35.41 6.07
C HIS A 410 12.18 -35.29 4.73
N PRO A 411 11.54 -35.60 3.58
CA PRO A 411 12.22 -35.49 2.29
C PRO A 411 12.48 -34.03 1.92
N SER A 412 13.37 -33.82 0.95
CA SER A 412 13.53 -32.51 0.33
C SER A 412 12.27 -32.12 -0.42
N PHE A 413 11.96 -30.82 -0.43
CA PHE A 413 10.77 -30.33 -1.15
C PHE A 413 11.06 -30.19 -2.65
N LEU A 414 12.30 -29.82 -2.98
CA LEU A 414 12.83 -29.70 -4.34
C LEU A 414 14.12 -30.51 -4.48
N THR A 415 14.49 -30.78 -5.73
CA THR A 415 15.78 -31.35 -6.10
C THR A 415 16.38 -30.51 -7.22
N SER A 416 17.54 -29.93 -6.98
CA SER A 416 18.30 -29.16 -7.96
C SER A 416 18.77 -30.05 -9.13
N ALA A 417 19.09 -29.44 -10.27
CA ALA A 417 19.51 -30.16 -11.48
C ALA A 417 20.79 -30.98 -11.31
N ASP A 418 21.66 -30.58 -10.37
CA ASP A 418 22.85 -31.33 -9.96
C ASP A 418 22.56 -32.46 -8.96
N GLY A 419 21.29 -32.68 -8.62
CA GLY A 419 20.83 -33.69 -7.67
C GLY A 419 20.89 -33.25 -6.21
N ALA A 420 21.29 -32.00 -5.92
CA ALA A 420 21.32 -31.50 -4.55
C ALA A 420 19.89 -31.34 -4.00
N PRO A 421 19.62 -31.80 -2.76
CA PRO A 421 18.32 -31.62 -2.14
C PRO A 421 18.13 -30.17 -1.69
N GLU A 422 16.94 -29.60 -1.92
CA GLU A 422 16.58 -28.26 -1.48
C GLU A 422 15.23 -28.25 -0.75
N GLY A 423 15.15 -27.40 0.28
CA GLY A 423 13.94 -27.24 1.07
C GLY A 423 13.64 -28.49 1.88
N CYS A 424 12.51 -28.49 2.58
CA CYS A 424 12.11 -29.61 3.40
C CYS A 424 10.59 -29.73 3.42
N ARG A 425 10.12 -30.97 3.51
CA ARG A 425 8.71 -31.30 3.75
C ARG A 425 8.60 -32.13 5.02
N SER A 426 7.68 -31.79 5.92
CA SER A 426 7.24 -32.65 7.02
C SER A 426 5.71 -32.74 6.99
N GLY A 427 5.17 -33.89 6.58
CA GLY A 427 3.72 -34.06 6.39
C GLY A 427 3.12 -33.04 5.41
N ALA A 428 2.33 -32.10 5.93
CA ALA A 428 1.69 -31.00 5.19
C ALA A 428 2.39 -29.65 5.37
N VAL A 429 3.58 -29.62 5.99
CA VAL A 429 4.44 -28.43 6.11
C VAL A 429 5.50 -28.51 5.03
N PHE A 430 5.64 -27.46 4.24
CA PHE A 430 6.57 -27.34 3.13
C PHE A 430 7.43 -26.09 3.30
N GLY A 431 8.70 -26.15 2.90
CA GLY A 431 9.60 -25.01 2.97
C GLY A 431 10.69 -25.04 1.90
N THR A 432 11.02 -23.88 1.33
CA THR A 432 12.10 -23.71 0.34
C THR A 432 12.69 -22.30 0.41
N HIS A 433 13.97 -22.15 0.06
CA HIS A 433 14.62 -20.87 -0.20
C HIS A 433 14.33 -20.29 -1.59
N TRP A 434 13.85 -21.12 -2.53
CA TRP A 434 13.65 -20.69 -3.91
C TRP A 434 12.44 -19.79 -4.04
N HIS A 435 12.69 -18.53 -4.37
CA HIS A 435 11.67 -17.63 -4.87
C HIS A 435 11.41 -17.87 -6.35
N GLY A 436 10.20 -17.54 -6.80
CA GLY A 436 9.78 -17.69 -8.19
C GLY A 436 9.47 -19.14 -8.59
N ALA A 437 9.61 -20.12 -7.70
CA ALA A 437 9.29 -21.52 -7.98
C ALA A 437 7.82 -21.68 -8.42
N PHE A 438 6.91 -20.92 -7.80
CA PHE A 438 5.48 -20.96 -8.12
C PHE A 438 5.12 -20.25 -9.43
N GLU A 439 6.07 -19.55 -10.06
CA GLU A 439 5.91 -19.02 -11.41
C GLU A 439 5.94 -20.15 -12.47
N CYS A 440 6.47 -21.34 -12.13
CA CYS A 440 6.43 -22.52 -12.98
C CYS A 440 5.02 -23.16 -12.96
N ASP A 441 4.26 -22.99 -14.05
CA ASP A 441 2.83 -23.34 -14.10
C ASP A 441 2.53 -24.82 -13.79
N GLU A 442 3.35 -25.76 -14.28
CA GLU A 442 3.15 -27.17 -14.00
C GLU A 442 3.35 -27.51 -12.52
N PHE A 443 4.44 -27.01 -11.92
CA PHE A 443 4.71 -27.20 -10.50
C PHE A 443 3.64 -26.56 -9.63
N ARG A 444 3.27 -25.29 -9.89
CA ARG A 444 2.22 -24.57 -9.16
C ARG A 444 0.92 -25.37 -9.16
N ARG A 445 0.48 -25.86 -10.32
CA ARG A 445 -0.77 -26.64 -10.44
C ARG A 445 -0.71 -27.96 -9.67
N ARG A 446 0.40 -28.69 -9.76
CA ARG A 446 0.59 -29.94 -9.00
C ARG A 446 0.57 -29.69 -7.49
N PHE A 447 1.26 -28.65 -7.04
CA PHE A 447 1.25 -28.24 -5.64
C PHE A 447 -0.15 -27.86 -5.16
N LEU A 448 -0.87 -26.99 -5.89
CA LEU A 448 -2.22 -26.58 -5.51
C LEU A 448 -3.23 -27.74 -5.50
N THR A 449 -3.07 -28.71 -6.40
CA THR A 449 -3.85 -29.95 -6.41
C THR A 449 -3.58 -30.77 -5.14
N GLU A 450 -2.31 -30.91 -4.75
CA GLU A 450 -1.93 -31.59 -3.50
C GLU A 450 -2.48 -30.85 -2.27
N ILE A 451 -2.36 -29.52 -2.22
CA ILE A 451 -2.91 -28.69 -1.13
C ILE A 451 -4.42 -28.84 -1.01
N ALA A 452 -5.15 -28.82 -2.13
CA ALA A 452 -6.59 -29.04 -2.12
C ALA A 452 -6.95 -30.43 -1.57
N GLY A 453 -6.20 -31.47 -1.93
CA GLY A 453 -6.35 -32.81 -1.37
C GLY A 453 -6.14 -32.85 0.14
N LEU A 454 -5.07 -32.24 0.64
CA LEU A 454 -4.75 -32.15 2.06
C LEU A 454 -5.77 -31.31 2.85
N ALA A 455 -6.32 -30.26 2.24
CA ALA A 455 -7.36 -29.41 2.84
C ALA A 455 -8.79 -29.99 2.72
N GLY A 456 -8.96 -31.13 2.04
CA GLY A 456 -10.28 -31.74 1.83
C GLY A 456 -11.15 -31.05 0.78
N ARG A 457 -10.59 -30.14 -0.03
CA ARG A 457 -11.25 -29.39 -1.12
C ARG A 457 -11.31 -30.23 -2.39
N ARG A 458 -12.06 -31.33 -2.35
CA ARG A 458 -12.16 -32.27 -3.49
C ARG A 458 -12.86 -31.68 -4.70
N GLY A 459 -13.59 -30.57 -4.52
CA GLY A 459 -14.22 -29.83 -5.61
C GLY A 459 -13.36 -28.72 -6.20
N PHE A 460 -12.08 -28.61 -5.85
CA PHE A 460 -11.15 -27.64 -6.47
C PHE A 460 -10.49 -28.25 -7.71
N GLU A 461 -10.49 -27.50 -8.82
CA GLU A 461 -9.81 -27.90 -10.06
C GLU A 461 -8.89 -26.78 -10.54
N VAL A 462 -7.64 -27.13 -10.85
CA VAL A 462 -6.68 -26.22 -11.49
C VAL A 462 -7.02 -25.99 -12.95
N ALA A 463 -6.71 -24.81 -13.47
CA ALA A 463 -6.92 -24.49 -14.88
C ALA A 463 -5.67 -24.84 -15.71
N LEU A 464 -5.86 -25.67 -16.73
CA LEU A 464 -4.74 -26.15 -17.55
C LEU A 464 -4.14 -25.09 -18.48
N ASP A 465 -4.88 -24.01 -18.73
CA ASP A 465 -4.56 -22.90 -19.61
C ASP A 465 -3.99 -21.67 -18.87
N THR A 466 -3.80 -21.74 -17.55
CA THR A 466 -3.15 -20.67 -16.78
C THR A 466 -1.65 -20.64 -17.11
N ASP A 467 -1.23 -19.60 -17.83
CA ASP A 467 0.17 -19.26 -18.10
C ASP A 467 0.52 -17.94 -17.40
N PHE A 468 1.30 -18.03 -16.32
CA PHE A 468 1.65 -16.87 -15.50
C PHE A 468 2.60 -15.91 -16.21
N ARG A 469 3.53 -16.43 -17.02
CA ARG A 469 4.43 -15.59 -17.81
C ARG A 469 3.65 -14.80 -18.85
N ALA A 470 2.71 -15.44 -19.55
CA ALA A 470 1.87 -14.77 -20.53
C ALA A 470 0.93 -13.75 -19.87
N LEU A 471 0.46 -13.98 -18.64
CA LEU A 471 -0.28 -12.97 -17.86
C LEU A 471 0.56 -11.71 -17.63
N ARG A 472 1.83 -11.85 -17.20
CA ARG A 472 2.74 -10.72 -17.03
C ARG A 472 3.01 -9.99 -18.36
N GLU A 473 3.29 -10.72 -19.43
CA GLU A 473 3.52 -10.12 -20.75
C GLU A 473 2.30 -9.31 -21.24
N ARG A 474 1.08 -9.83 -21.05
CA ARG A 474 -0.15 -9.09 -21.39
C ARG A 474 -0.30 -7.80 -20.59
N SER A 475 0.12 -7.79 -19.32
CA SER A 475 0.11 -6.56 -18.52
C SER A 475 1.11 -5.53 -19.03
N LEU A 476 2.31 -5.96 -19.43
CA LEU A 476 3.30 -5.07 -20.06
C LEU A 476 2.76 -4.51 -21.38
N ASP A 477 2.19 -5.37 -22.22
CA ASP A 477 1.52 -4.98 -23.46
C ASP A 477 0.43 -3.94 -23.22
N ARG A 478 -0.40 -4.14 -22.18
CA ARG A 478 -1.43 -3.17 -21.80
C ARG A 478 -0.84 -1.83 -21.39
N LEU A 479 0.28 -1.80 -20.67
CA LEU A 479 0.99 -0.54 -20.37
C LEU A 479 1.49 0.15 -21.65
N GLY A 480 2.00 -0.62 -22.60
CA GLY A 480 2.38 -0.12 -23.92
C GLY A 480 1.20 0.49 -24.68
N ASP A 481 0.06 -0.22 -24.72
CA ASP A 481 -1.18 0.26 -25.34
C ASP A 481 -1.69 1.53 -24.67
N LEU A 482 -1.57 1.64 -23.34
CA LEU A 482 -1.97 2.84 -22.61
C LEU A 482 -1.12 4.06 -23.01
N VAL A 483 0.18 3.88 -23.18
CA VAL A 483 1.06 4.93 -23.70
C VAL A 483 0.69 5.27 -25.14
N GLU A 484 0.56 4.28 -26.01
CA GLU A 484 0.26 4.48 -27.43
C GLU A 484 -1.05 5.24 -27.67
N HIS A 485 -2.11 4.89 -26.93
CA HIS A 485 -3.44 5.47 -27.14
C HIS A 485 -3.72 6.76 -26.37
N HIS A 486 -3.00 7.03 -25.27
CA HIS A 486 -3.35 8.11 -24.35
C HIS A 486 -2.24 9.15 -24.09
N LEU A 487 -1.00 8.89 -24.50
CA LEU A 487 0.06 9.90 -24.55
C LEU A 487 0.20 10.46 -25.97
N ASP A 488 0.61 11.72 -26.04
CA ASP A 488 1.16 12.31 -27.24
C ASP A 488 2.57 11.73 -27.48
N THR A 489 2.59 10.59 -28.16
CA THR A 489 3.82 9.85 -28.49
C THR A 489 4.72 10.62 -29.45
N THR A 490 4.17 11.55 -30.22
CA THR A 490 4.96 12.44 -31.09
C THR A 490 5.71 13.45 -30.23
N ALA A 491 5.02 14.15 -29.33
CA ALA A 491 5.65 15.08 -28.39
C ALA A 491 6.66 14.37 -27.48
N LEU A 492 6.38 13.14 -27.03
CA LEU A 492 7.33 12.35 -26.24
C LEU A 492 8.59 12.00 -27.05
N THR A 493 8.44 11.58 -28.31
CA THR A 493 9.56 11.26 -29.20
C THR A 493 10.41 12.49 -29.50
N ASP A 494 9.76 13.63 -29.76
CA ASP A 494 10.41 14.91 -29.97
C ASP A 494 11.18 15.35 -28.73
N LEU A 495 10.58 15.18 -27.55
CA LEU A 495 11.23 15.48 -26.27
C LEU A 495 12.48 14.62 -26.06
N ILE A 496 12.41 13.31 -26.31
CA ILE A 496 13.56 12.40 -26.19
C ILE A 496 14.70 12.83 -27.13
N ARG A 497 14.37 13.24 -28.36
CA ARG A 497 15.34 13.60 -29.40
C ARG A 497 15.95 15.00 -29.22
N CYS A 498 15.11 15.98 -28.87
CA CYS A 498 15.46 17.40 -28.92
C CYS A 498 15.67 18.03 -27.54
N GLY A 499 15.26 17.35 -26.46
CA GLY A 499 15.26 17.92 -25.12
C GLY A 499 14.06 18.86 -24.87
N PRO A 500 14.02 19.51 -23.69
CA PRO A 500 12.92 20.41 -23.33
C PRO A 500 12.94 21.67 -24.21
N PRO A 501 11.79 22.32 -24.47
CA PRO A 501 11.74 23.59 -25.18
C PRO A 501 12.58 24.68 -24.49
N ALA A 502 13.38 25.42 -25.24
CA ALA A 502 14.28 26.46 -24.70
C ALA A 502 13.55 27.67 -24.08
N THR A 503 12.24 27.81 -24.30
CA THR A 503 11.45 29.01 -23.96
C THR A 503 10.43 28.76 -22.85
N LEU A 504 10.60 27.72 -22.03
CA LEU A 504 9.66 27.44 -20.94
C LEU A 504 9.73 28.54 -19.86
N PRO A 505 8.59 29.10 -19.42
CA PRO A 505 8.59 30.14 -18.39
C PRO A 505 8.99 29.57 -17.03
N PHE A 506 9.65 30.42 -16.24
CA PHE A 506 9.88 30.17 -14.82
C PHE A 506 8.59 30.45 -14.02
N VAL A 507 8.29 29.56 -13.07
CA VAL A 507 7.11 29.64 -12.20
C VAL A 507 7.55 29.87 -10.75
N PRO A 508 7.19 31.01 -10.12
CA PRO A 508 7.58 31.34 -8.74
C PRO A 508 6.81 30.52 -7.67
N PRO A 509 7.32 30.43 -6.42
CA PRO A 509 8.46 31.18 -5.89
C PRO A 509 9.85 30.64 -6.25
N GLY A 510 9.96 29.41 -6.76
CA GLY A 510 11.24 28.71 -6.97
C GLY A 510 11.99 28.46 -5.65
N ALA A 511 12.63 27.31 -5.50
CA ALA A 511 13.56 27.12 -4.37
C ALA A 511 14.76 28.10 -4.52
N PRO A 512 15.32 28.63 -3.42
CA PRO A 512 16.54 29.44 -3.48
C PRO A 512 17.67 28.67 -4.20
N PRO A 513 18.55 29.37 -4.93
CA PRO A 513 19.61 28.73 -5.70
C PRO A 513 20.51 27.87 -4.82
N ASP A 514 20.90 26.72 -5.36
CA ASP A 514 21.72 25.71 -4.69
C ASP A 514 23.16 26.24 -4.51
N PRO A 515 23.66 26.42 -3.27
CA PRO A 515 25.00 26.96 -3.02
C PRO A 515 26.12 26.01 -3.48
N SER A 516 25.80 24.77 -3.87
CA SER A 516 26.77 23.83 -4.44
C SER A 516 26.96 23.98 -5.95
N ALA A 517 26.18 24.83 -6.63
CA ALA A 517 26.20 24.97 -8.09
C ALA A 517 27.10 26.10 -8.62
N ASP A 518 27.53 27.05 -7.78
CA ASP A 518 28.36 28.17 -8.20
C ASP A 518 29.86 27.86 -8.08
N GLY A 519 30.35 27.03 -9.00
CA GLY A 519 31.75 27.08 -9.42
C GLY A 519 31.97 28.28 -10.33
N ALA A 520 31.91 29.51 -9.79
CA ALA A 520 32.21 30.72 -10.55
C ALA A 520 33.71 31.04 -10.48
N VAL A 521 34.34 31.02 -11.65
CA VAL A 521 35.65 31.61 -11.96
C VAL A 521 35.65 33.08 -11.48
N PRO A 522 36.67 33.57 -10.74
CA PRO A 522 36.67 34.96 -10.33
C PRO A 522 37.02 35.85 -11.54
N GLU A 523 36.04 36.64 -11.98
CA GLU A 523 36.27 37.75 -12.91
C GLU A 523 37.08 38.85 -12.23
N HIS A 524 38.14 39.26 -12.91
CA HIS A 524 38.94 40.43 -12.62
C HIS A 524 38.10 41.71 -12.78
N GLU A 525 37.92 42.50 -11.72
CA GLU A 525 37.80 43.95 -11.87
C GLU A 525 38.59 44.70 -10.78
N SER A 526 39.53 45.50 -11.27
CA SER A 526 40.32 46.52 -10.59
C SER A 526 39.48 47.75 -10.24
N VAL A 527 39.80 48.46 -9.14
CA VAL A 527 40.27 49.88 -9.15
C VAL A 527 40.35 50.50 -7.73
N SER A 528 41.51 51.13 -7.50
CA SER A 528 41.90 52.25 -6.59
C SER A 528 41.83 52.15 -5.06
N GLY A 529 42.99 52.38 -4.41
CA GLY A 529 43.18 52.59 -2.96
C GLY A 529 42.79 54.01 -2.46
N PRO A 530 43.36 54.54 -1.34
CA PRO A 530 44.77 54.41 -0.96
C PRO A 530 45.07 54.19 0.56
N THR A 531 46.32 53.74 0.82
CA THR A 531 47.26 54.02 1.95
C THR A 531 46.70 54.28 3.37
N THR A 532 47.20 53.69 4.46
CA THR A 532 48.56 53.88 5.02
C THR A 532 48.91 52.89 6.14
N ALA A 533 50.22 52.69 6.31
CA ALA A 533 50.97 52.35 7.54
C ALA A 533 51.27 50.87 7.84
N SER A 534 52.55 50.66 8.18
CA SER A 534 53.32 49.43 8.25
C SER A 534 53.91 49.32 9.69
N PRO A 535 54.91 48.47 10.00
CA PRO A 535 54.72 47.17 10.66
C PRO A 535 55.58 47.03 11.94
N ALA A 536 55.45 45.89 12.65
CA ALA A 536 56.42 45.31 13.60
C ALA A 536 55.70 44.26 14.44
N ASP A 537 56.28 43.19 14.97
CA ASP A 537 57.48 42.40 14.72
C ASP A 537 57.36 41.19 15.67
N ASN A 538 58.13 40.15 15.39
CA ASN A 538 58.54 39.07 16.30
C ASN A 538 57.50 38.02 16.74
N ALA A 539 57.86 36.77 17.04
CA ALA A 539 58.92 35.82 16.66
C ALA A 539 58.71 34.59 17.57
N ALA A 540 59.17 33.43 17.11
CA ALA A 540 59.61 32.28 17.91
C ALA A 540 58.57 31.40 18.66
N ALA A 541 58.01 30.41 17.94
CA ALA A 541 58.42 28.99 17.92
C ALA A 541 58.89 28.20 19.20
N VAL A 542 58.30 26.99 19.37
CA VAL A 542 58.83 25.65 19.86
C VAL A 542 58.65 25.38 21.42
N PRO A 543 58.49 24.12 21.93
CA PRO A 543 57.26 23.33 22.17
C PRO A 543 57.24 22.62 23.58
N PRO A 544 56.96 21.30 23.74
CA PRO A 544 55.73 20.72 24.29
C PRO A 544 55.92 19.95 25.63
N THR A 545 54.82 19.58 26.30
CA THR A 545 54.61 18.46 27.27
C THR A 545 53.34 18.79 28.09
N SER A 546 52.57 17.91 28.72
CA SER A 546 52.31 16.46 28.74
C SER A 546 51.14 16.28 29.73
N ASP A 547 50.30 15.27 29.50
CA ASP A 547 49.43 14.56 30.47
C ASP A 547 48.34 15.30 31.28
N GLY A 548 47.20 14.59 31.43
CA GLY A 548 46.31 14.79 32.57
C GLY A 548 44.82 14.56 32.30
N SER A 549 44.39 13.31 32.32
CA SER A 549 42.99 12.88 32.43
C SER A 549 42.35 13.26 33.78
N VAL A 550 41.14 13.83 33.82
CA VAL A 550 40.18 13.68 34.94
C VAL A 550 38.72 13.79 34.45
N GLN A 551 37.89 12.88 34.99
CA GLN A 551 36.44 12.67 34.82
C GLN A 551 35.54 13.72 35.54
N PRO A 552 34.21 13.73 35.28
CA PRO A 552 33.31 14.85 35.61
C PRO A 552 32.59 14.71 36.96
N GLY A 553 32.16 15.86 37.53
CA GLY A 553 31.28 15.94 38.70
C GLY A 553 30.01 16.77 38.41
N PRO A 554 28.85 16.44 39.01
CA PRO A 554 27.54 16.98 38.65
C PRO A 554 27.16 18.21 39.49
N VAL A 555 26.26 19.05 38.98
CA VAL A 555 25.65 20.15 39.73
C VAL A 555 24.15 20.21 39.44
N GLU A 556 23.37 20.36 40.51
CA GLU A 556 21.93 20.59 40.56
C GLU A 556 21.66 21.88 41.41
N PRO A 557 20.43 22.43 41.53
CA PRO A 557 20.05 23.73 40.93
C PRO A 557 19.52 24.78 41.94
N THR A 558 19.34 26.04 41.52
CA THR A 558 18.46 27.03 42.20
C THR A 558 17.87 28.11 41.27
N ALA A 559 16.60 28.48 41.53
CA ALA A 559 15.82 29.61 41.00
C ALA A 559 16.11 30.93 41.80
N ASP A 560 15.77 32.18 41.46
CA ASP A 560 14.57 32.83 40.88
C ASP A 560 14.87 34.29 40.45
N GLY A 561 14.13 34.84 39.47
CA GLY A 561 13.60 36.23 39.47
C GLY A 561 14.31 37.39 38.71
N PRO A 562 13.59 38.44 38.23
CA PRO A 562 13.57 38.84 36.80
C PRO A 562 13.99 40.30 36.46
N GLY A 563 14.33 40.58 35.18
CA GLY A 563 14.53 41.96 34.65
C GLY A 563 14.85 42.09 33.15
N ALA A 564 13.86 42.55 32.37
CA ALA A 564 13.84 43.37 31.13
C ALA A 564 14.88 43.21 29.96
N THR A 565 14.43 42.52 28.91
CA THR A 565 14.43 42.78 27.44
C THR A 565 15.52 43.59 26.70
N ASP A 566 16.15 42.93 25.71
CA ASP A 566 16.90 43.46 24.55
C ASP A 566 16.41 42.72 23.26
N PRO A 567 16.06 43.38 22.13
CA PRO A 567 15.38 42.73 21.00
C PRO A 567 16.40 42.24 19.96
N ALA A 568 17.02 41.09 20.20
CA ALA A 568 17.82 40.39 19.19
C ALA A 568 17.84 38.86 19.34
N THR A 569 16.85 38.28 20.04
CA THR A 569 16.83 36.83 20.33
C THR A 569 15.45 36.17 20.22
N ASP A 570 14.50 36.80 19.52
CA ASP A 570 13.20 36.19 19.20
C ASP A 570 13.09 35.82 17.72
N THR A 571 13.77 34.74 17.31
CA THR A 571 13.36 33.96 16.12
C THR A 571 13.69 32.47 16.25
N ILE A 572 13.65 31.92 17.47
CA ILE A 572 13.61 30.46 17.72
C ILE A 572 12.71 30.21 18.94
N ALA A 573 11.43 30.61 18.87
CA ALA A 573 10.37 30.18 19.81
C ALA A 573 8.95 30.57 19.34
N VAL A 574 8.58 30.37 18.07
CA VAL A 574 7.16 30.35 17.66
C VAL A 574 6.93 29.27 16.61
N LEU A 575 6.92 28.00 17.01
CA LEU A 575 6.20 26.91 16.32
C LEU A 575 5.80 25.82 17.34
N ALA A 576 5.47 26.22 18.57
CA ALA A 576 4.65 25.43 19.46
C ALA A 576 3.28 26.10 19.53
N GLY A 577 2.27 25.43 18.96
CA GLY A 577 0.87 25.71 19.26
C GLY A 577 0.20 26.84 18.47
N GLN A 578 -0.01 26.64 17.17
CA GLN A 578 -1.32 26.93 16.55
C GLN A 578 -1.59 25.85 15.51
N THR A 579 -2.34 24.82 15.92
CA THR A 579 -3.05 23.96 14.97
C THR A 579 -3.87 24.85 14.02
N PRO A 580 -3.84 24.63 12.69
CA PRO A 580 -4.84 25.22 11.82
C PRO A 580 -6.21 24.85 12.38
N ASP A 581 -7.16 25.78 12.35
CA ASP A 581 -8.54 25.46 12.71
C ASP A 581 -8.95 24.18 11.96
N PRO A 582 -9.18 23.07 12.66
CA PRO A 582 -9.47 21.80 11.99
C PRO A 582 -10.80 21.82 11.24
N LEU A 583 -11.63 22.87 11.42
CA LEU A 583 -12.80 23.14 10.59
C LEU A 583 -12.47 23.76 9.22
N ALA A 584 -11.23 24.22 8.98
CA ALA A 584 -10.80 24.81 7.71
C ALA A 584 -10.51 23.78 6.62
N ALA A 585 -10.24 22.51 6.99
CA ALA A 585 -10.24 21.39 6.07
C ALA A 585 -11.70 21.01 5.78
N GLY A 586 -12.26 21.56 4.68
CA GLY A 586 -13.58 21.17 4.19
C GLY A 586 -13.69 19.66 3.95
N PRO A 587 -14.91 19.11 3.80
CA PRO A 587 -15.07 17.69 3.56
C PRO A 587 -14.43 17.35 2.20
N PRO A 588 -13.99 16.10 1.97
CA PRO A 588 -13.46 15.71 0.67
C PRO A 588 -14.49 16.01 -0.44
N PRO A 589 -14.05 16.47 -1.64
CA PRO A 589 -14.95 16.77 -2.73
C PRO A 589 -15.77 15.53 -3.09
N ALA A 590 -17.08 15.73 -3.32
CA ALA A 590 -17.96 14.66 -3.75
C ALA A 590 -17.47 14.11 -5.10
N ARG A 591 -17.17 12.80 -5.16
CA ARG A 591 -17.20 12.03 -6.41
C ARG A 591 -18.62 12.15 -7.02
N PRO A 592 -18.81 11.94 -8.35
CA PRO A 592 -20.08 12.25 -9.01
C PRO A 592 -21.27 11.66 -8.23
N PRO A 593 -22.44 12.34 -8.22
CA PRO A 593 -23.51 12.02 -7.29
C PRO A 593 -24.02 10.60 -7.54
N GLU A 594 -23.64 9.66 -6.68
CA GLU A 594 -24.41 8.42 -6.51
C GLU A 594 -25.80 8.79 -6.00
N PRO A 595 -26.84 8.05 -6.42
CA PRO A 595 -28.20 8.56 -6.43
C PRO A 595 -28.64 8.87 -5.00
N TRP A 596 -28.55 10.16 -4.65
CA TRP A 596 -29.38 10.76 -3.63
C TRP A 596 -30.80 10.40 -4.03
N ILE A 597 -31.42 9.46 -3.31
CA ILE A 597 -32.76 9.01 -3.65
C ILE A 597 -33.66 10.18 -3.31
N SER A 598 -34.00 10.96 -4.32
CA SER A 598 -35.00 12.01 -4.23
C SER A 598 -36.37 11.36 -4.19
N GLY A 599 -37.23 11.94 -3.38
CA GLY A 599 -38.56 11.43 -3.19
C GLY A 599 -39.41 12.39 -2.40
N ARG A 600 -40.72 12.15 -2.38
CA ARG A 600 -41.66 12.96 -1.62
C ARG A 600 -41.51 12.63 -0.13
N PRO A 601 -41.20 13.61 0.74
CA PRO A 601 -41.14 13.37 2.17
C PRO A 601 -42.54 13.16 2.74
N THR A 602 -42.72 12.15 3.59
CA THR A 602 -43.92 11.93 4.40
C THR A 602 -43.53 11.79 5.87
N VAL A 603 -44.30 12.43 6.75
CA VAL A 603 -44.13 12.27 8.19
C VAL A 603 -44.83 10.99 8.62
N GLU A 604 -44.10 10.09 9.26
CA GLU A 604 -44.60 8.84 9.83
C GLU A 604 -44.24 8.75 11.31
N THR A 605 -44.94 7.90 12.07
CA THR A 605 -44.70 7.73 13.51
C THR A 605 -43.85 6.50 13.77
N TYR A 606 -42.96 6.56 14.76
CA TYR A 606 -42.23 5.38 15.22
C TYR A 606 -43.17 4.29 15.74
N ALA A 607 -44.30 4.69 16.34
CA ALA A 607 -45.34 3.76 16.80
C ALA A 607 -45.97 2.98 15.64
N GLY A 608 -46.24 3.63 14.51
CA GLY A 608 -46.75 2.97 13.31
C GLY A 608 -45.73 1.99 12.71
N LEU A 609 -44.46 2.40 12.61
CA LEU A 609 -43.41 1.50 12.13
C LEU A 609 -43.19 0.30 13.07
N ALA A 610 -43.28 0.50 14.38
CA ALA A 610 -43.23 -0.57 15.36
C ALA A 610 -44.39 -1.57 15.17
N ASP A 611 -45.61 -1.08 14.94
CA ASP A 611 -46.77 -1.93 14.64
C ASP A 611 -46.53 -2.78 13.37
N GLU A 612 -46.00 -2.18 12.31
CA GLU A 612 -45.64 -2.93 11.09
C GLU A 612 -44.63 -4.04 11.37
N ILE A 613 -43.55 -3.73 12.10
CA ILE A 613 -42.52 -4.70 12.48
C ILE A 613 -43.11 -5.87 13.26
N LEU A 614 -43.97 -5.59 14.25
CA LEU A 614 -44.55 -6.64 15.10
C LEU A 614 -45.51 -7.55 14.32
N THR A 615 -46.16 -7.04 13.28
CA THR A 615 -46.97 -7.86 12.36
C THR A 615 -46.16 -8.64 11.33
N ALA A 616 -44.92 -8.24 11.05
CA ALA A 616 -44.05 -8.94 10.11
C ALA A 616 -43.63 -10.33 10.64
N PRO A 617 -43.44 -11.34 9.77
CA PRO A 617 -42.93 -12.64 10.19
C PRO A 617 -41.47 -12.55 10.67
N PRO A 618 -41.05 -13.35 11.67
CA PRO A 618 -39.66 -13.51 12.03
C PRO A 618 -38.93 -14.33 10.96
N HIS A 619 -37.75 -13.86 10.55
CA HIS A 619 -36.92 -14.53 9.54
C HIS A 619 -35.55 -15.00 10.08
N LEU A 620 -35.16 -14.58 11.29
CA LEU A 620 -33.97 -15.05 12.01
C LEU A 620 -34.36 -16.08 13.06
N GLY A 621 -34.85 -17.25 12.62
CA GLY A 621 -35.44 -18.24 13.52
C GLY A 621 -36.69 -17.67 14.21
N PRO A 622 -36.77 -17.65 15.57
CA PRO A 622 -37.91 -17.07 16.28
C PRO A 622 -37.87 -15.53 16.37
N VAL A 623 -36.79 -14.88 15.92
CA VAL A 623 -36.53 -13.45 16.13
C VAL A 623 -36.87 -12.63 14.88
N ARG A 624 -37.50 -11.47 15.06
CA ARG A 624 -37.61 -10.45 14.01
C ARG A 624 -36.35 -9.61 13.97
N LEU A 625 -35.57 -9.73 12.90
CA LEU A 625 -34.36 -8.93 12.71
C LEU A 625 -34.71 -7.64 11.98
N VAL A 626 -34.46 -6.50 12.62
CA VAL A 626 -34.65 -5.17 12.06
C VAL A 626 -33.28 -4.53 11.88
N SER A 627 -32.93 -4.17 10.65
CA SER A 627 -31.70 -3.42 10.40
C SER A 627 -31.99 -1.92 10.29
N VAL A 628 -31.23 -1.11 11.01
CA VAL A 628 -31.16 0.34 10.86
C VAL A 628 -29.78 0.70 10.32
N ASP A 629 -29.70 0.72 9.00
CA ASP A 629 -28.49 1.03 8.24
C ASP A 629 -28.44 2.50 7.85
N GLY A 630 -27.26 2.94 7.46
CA GLY A 630 -26.97 4.29 7.05
C GLY A 630 -25.49 4.55 7.19
N ARG A 631 -25.00 5.53 6.43
CA ARG A 631 -23.62 5.97 6.53
C ARG A 631 -23.36 6.67 7.89
N ALA A 632 -22.13 6.62 8.40
CA ALA A 632 -21.75 7.25 9.66
C ALA A 632 -22.12 8.74 9.65
N GLY A 633 -22.66 9.22 10.77
CA GLY A 633 -23.18 10.59 10.91
C GLY A 633 -24.59 10.82 10.35
N SER A 634 -25.27 9.82 9.80
CA SER A 634 -26.62 9.99 9.22
C SER A 634 -27.75 10.15 10.24
N GLY A 635 -27.54 9.82 11.52
CA GLY A 635 -28.60 9.83 12.55
C GLY A 635 -29.25 8.47 12.82
N LYS A 636 -28.76 7.40 12.20
CA LYS A 636 -29.10 5.99 12.44
C LYS A 636 -29.22 5.61 13.94
N THR A 637 -28.26 6.01 14.77
CA THR A 637 -28.27 5.72 16.22
C THR A 637 -29.49 6.34 16.93
N THR A 638 -29.83 7.58 16.61
CA THR A 638 -31.01 8.25 17.18
C THR A 638 -32.29 7.60 16.70
N PHE A 639 -32.38 7.28 15.40
CA PHE A 639 -33.53 6.58 14.83
C PHE A 639 -33.75 5.21 15.48
N ALA A 640 -32.70 4.40 15.61
CA ALA A 640 -32.76 3.07 16.20
C ALA A 640 -33.19 3.11 17.67
N ALA A 641 -32.69 4.08 18.44
CA ALA A 641 -33.11 4.27 19.83
C ALA A 641 -34.61 4.59 19.94
N ARG A 642 -35.14 5.49 19.09
CA ARG A 642 -36.57 5.84 19.07
C ARG A 642 -37.46 4.69 18.62
N LEU A 643 -37.02 3.93 17.62
CA LEU A 643 -37.72 2.74 17.17
C LEU A 643 -37.75 1.66 18.28
N THR A 644 -36.63 1.48 18.97
CA THR A 644 -36.52 0.52 20.10
C THR A 644 -37.43 0.91 21.26
N GLU A 645 -37.49 2.20 21.60
CA GLU A 645 -38.43 2.75 22.59
C GLU A 645 -39.88 2.47 22.19
N ALA A 646 -40.25 2.72 20.93
CA ALA A 646 -41.59 2.45 20.41
C ALA A 646 -41.96 0.96 20.44
N LEU A 647 -41.05 0.06 20.05
CA LEU A 647 -41.24 -1.39 20.12
C LEU A 647 -41.44 -1.87 21.56
N THR A 648 -40.62 -1.36 22.48
CA THR A 648 -40.70 -1.67 23.91
C THR A 648 -42.02 -1.18 24.52
N HIS A 649 -42.49 0.01 24.17
CA HIS A 649 -43.79 0.52 24.59
C HIS A 649 -44.98 -0.31 24.10
N ARG A 650 -44.82 -1.06 23.00
CA ARG A 650 -45.82 -2.03 22.53
C ARG A 650 -45.67 -3.42 23.16
N GLY A 651 -44.82 -3.55 24.17
CA GLY A 651 -44.67 -4.75 24.99
C GLY A 651 -43.77 -5.83 24.37
N ALA A 652 -43.04 -5.53 23.29
CA ALA A 652 -42.10 -6.47 22.70
C ALA A 652 -40.79 -6.51 23.49
N ARG A 653 -40.27 -7.71 23.76
CA ARG A 653 -38.90 -7.86 24.28
C ARG A 653 -37.92 -7.50 23.18
N THR A 654 -37.26 -6.37 23.31
CA THR A 654 -36.43 -5.77 22.25
C THR A 654 -34.99 -5.63 22.73
N GLU A 655 -34.05 -6.03 21.88
CA GLU A 655 -32.61 -5.81 22.08
C GLU A 655 -32.09 -4.88 20.98
N LEU A 656 -31.20 -3.96 21.34
CA LEU A 656 -30.54 -3.05 20.39
C LEU A 656 -29.03 -3.32 20.43
N ILE A 657 -28.45 -3.67 19.29
CA ILE A 657 -27.02 -3.88 19.14
C ILE A 657 -26.45 -2.86 18.17
N HIS A 658 -25.39 -2.18 18.60
CA HIS A 658 -24.61 -1.27 17.79
C HIS A 658 -23.42 -2.02 17.18
N THR A 659 -23.27 -1.99 15.86
CA THR A 659 -22.11 -2.63 15.22
C THR A 659 -20.79 -2.04 15.66
N ASP A 660 -20.78 -0.78 16.11
CA ASP A 660 -19.59 -0.09 16.65
C ASP A 660 -18.98 -0.84 17.85
N ASP A 661 -19.76 -1.66 18.57
CA ASP A 661 -19.22 -2.54 19.61
C ASP A 661 -18.48 -3.77 19.04
N LEU A 662 -18.71 -4.12 17.77
CA LEU A 662 -18.18 -5.32 17.11
C LEU A 662 -17.06 -5.01 16.11
N LEU A 663 -16.90 -3.74 15.72
CA LEU A 663 -15.84 -3.28 14.83
C LEU A 663 -14.47 -3.32 15.52
N GLN A 664 -13.45 -3.83 14.83
CA GLN A 664 -12.07 -3.80 15.31
C GLN A 664 -11.35 -2.51 14.85
N GLY A 665 -11.84 -1.37 15.34
CA GLY A 665 -11.28 -0.04 15.04
C GLY A 665 -11.63 0.49 13.65
N TRP A 666 -11.01 1.61 13.27
CA TRP A 666 -11.35 2.43 12.10
C TRP A 666 -11.08 1.80 10.73
N LEU A 667 -10.53 0.58 10.66
CA LEU A 667 -10.26 -0.14 9.41
C LEU A 667 -11.25 -1.29 9.17
N ASP A 668 -12.13 -1.54 10.13
CA ASP A 668 -13.11 -2.61 10.08
C ASP A 668 -14.49 -2.02 9.79
N ILE A 669 -14.85 -1.92 8.50
CA ILE A 669 -16.18 -1.50 8.07
C ILE A 669 -17.10 -2.68 7.73
N VAL A 670 -16.51 -3.82 7.34
CA VAL A 670 -17.25 -5.01 6.90
C VAL A 670 -16.78 -6.31 7.53
N THR A 671 -15.59 -6.33 8.15
CA THR A 671 -14.94 -7.55 8.65
C THR A 671 -15.44 -7.96 10.04
N PHE A 672 -16.29 -7.16 10.68
CA PHE A 672 -17.03 -7.53 11.89
C PHE A 672 -18.14 -8.58 11.68
N TRP A 673 -18.55 -8.82 10.43
CA TRP A 673 -19.71 -9.67 10.13
C TRP A 673 -19.59 -11.11 10.65
N PRO A 674 -18.45 -11.82 10.52
CA PRO A 674 -18.30 -13.15 11.09
C PRO A 674 -18.49 -13.17 12.61
N ARG A 675 -18.02 -12.13 13.32
CA ARG A 675 -18.23 -12.02 14.78
C ARG A 675 -19.69 -11.78 15.13
N LEU A 676 -20.36 -10.88 14.40
CA LEU A 676 -21.80 -10.68 14.57
C LEU A 676 -22.58 -11.98 14.32
N GLU A 677 -22.23 -12.71 13.26
CA GLU A 677 -22.84 -13.98 12.89
C GLU A 677 -22.63 -15.03 13.98
N GLU A 678 -21.39 -15.22 14.43
CA GLU A 678 -21.02 -16.22 15.43
C GLU A 678 -21.60 -15.91 16.82
N TRP A 679 -21.45 -14.67 17.29
CA TRP A 679 -21.74 -14.28 18.66
C TRP A 679 -23.22 -13.97 18.88
N VAL A 680 -23.93 -13.53 17.83
CA VAL A 680 -25.29 -13.00 17.94
C VAL A 680 -26.27 -13.73 17.02
N LEU A 681 -26.11 -13.62 15.69
CA LEU A 681 -27.17 -14.04 14.76
C LEU A 681 -27.36 -15.56 14.76
N ALA A 682 -26.29 -16.36 14.72
CA ALA A 682 -26.38 -17.81 14.71
C ALA A 682 -26.98 -18.41 16.00
N PRO A 683 -26.61 -17.96 17.22
CA PRO A 683 -27.32 -18.36 18.44
C PRO A 683 -28.81 -18.02 18.41
N LEU A 684 -29.17 -16.78 18.04
CA LEU A 684 -30.56 -16.32 17.98
C LEU A 684 -31.38 -17.08 16.94
N ARG A 685 -30.79 -17.37 15.76
CA ARG A 685 -31.40 -18.20 14.71
C ARG A 685 -31.77 -19.59 15.21
N ARG A 686 -31.02 -20.11 16.20
CA ARG A 686 -31.28 -21.40 16.86
C ARG A 686 -32.18 -21.28 18.10
N GLY A 687 -32.74 -20.10 18.38
CA GLY A 687 -33.58 -19.85 19.55
C GLY A 687 -32.83 -19.89 20.88
N LYS A 688 -31.54 -19.55 20.89
CA LYS A 688 -30.70 -19.50 22.10
C LYS A 688 -30.28 -18.06 22.41
N PRO A 689 -30.09 -17.69 23.69
CA PRO A 689 -29.42 -16.45 24.06
C PRO A 689 -28.04 -16.32 23.40
N ALA A 690 -27.64 -15.08 23.16
CA ALA A 690 -26.42 -14.68 22.49
C ALA A 690 -25.52 -13.87 23.45
N GLY A 691 -24.34 -13.49 23.00
CA GLY A 691 -23.54 -12.52 23.74
C GLY A 691 -22.21 -12.22 23.08
N TYR A 692 -21.75 -10.98 23.18
CA TYR A 692 -20.62 -10.44 22.43
C TYR A 692 -19.66 -9.64 23.32
N HIS A 693 -18.44 -9.45 22.86
CA HIS A 693 -17.46 -8.58 23.52
C HIS A 693 -17.45 -7.21 22.84
N ARG A 694 -17.48 -6.14 23.64
CA ARG A 694 -17.44 -4.77 23.13
C ARG A 694 -16.01 -4.35 22.78
N PHE A 695 -15.83 -3.72 21.63
CA PHE A 695 -14.57 -3.12 21.27
C PHE A 695 -14.34 -1.83 22.06
N ASP A 696 -13.19 -1.72 22.69
CA ASP A 696 -12.75 -0.50 23.34
C ASP A 696 -11.92 0.34 22.37
N TRP A 697 -12.55 1.37 21.80
CA TRP A 697 -11.96 2.24 20.80
C TRP A 697 -10.75 3.04 21.32
N HIS A 698 -10.65 3.28 22.63
CA HIS A 698 -9.50 3.95 23.22
C HIS A 698 -8.35 2.97 23.48
N ALA A 699 -8.66 1.75 23.93
CA ALA A 699 -7.66 0.74 24.24
C ALA A 699 -7.24 -0.12 23.02
N GLY A 700 -7.94 0.01 21.89
CA GLY A 700 -7.66 -0.69 20.63
C GLY A 700 -7.85 -2.21 20.71
N ARG A 701 -8.72 -2.70 21.59
CA ARG A 701 -8.95 -4.14 21.82
C ARG A 701 -10.37 -4.42 22.31
N PHE A 702 -10.83 -5.65 22.15
CA PHE A 702 -12.08 -6.11 22.77
C PHE A 702 -11.96 -6.18 24.30
N ARG A 703 -13.04 -5.81 24.98
CA ARG A 703 -13.18 -5.98 26.43
C ARG A 703 -13.34 -7.44 26.76
N THR A 704 -12.78 -7.86 27.90
CA THR A 704 -12.90 -9.22 28.40
C THR A 704 -14.31 -9.52 28.93
N GLU A 705 -15.03 -8.50 29.39
CA GLU A 705 -16.43 -8.62 29.77
C GLU A 705 -17.32 -8.88 28.55
N ARG A 706 -18.27 -9.80 28.71
CA ARG A 706 -19.23 -10.18 27.67
C ARG A 706 -20.58 -9.51 27.95
N VAL A 707 -21.14 -8.87 26.93
CA VAL A 707 -22.51 -8.38 26.93
C VAL A 707 -23.41 -9.54 26.56
N GLU A 708 -24.28 -9.94 27.49
CA GLU A 708 -25.27 -10.97 27.26
C GLU A 708 -26.47 -10.38 26.51
N VAL A 709 -26.94 -11.12 25.50
CA VAL A 709 -28.09 -10.77 24.69
C VAL A 709 -29.14 -11.85 24.92
N GLY A 710 -30.32 -11.45 25.42
CA GLY A 710 -31.42 -12.37 25.65
C GLY A 710 -31.94 -13.04 24.38
N LEU A 711 -33.07 -13.75 24.47
CA LEU A 711 -33.82 -14.16 23.28
C LEU A 711 -34.97 -13.17 23.04
N PRO A 712 -34.76 -12.08 22.26
CA PRO A 712 -35.77 -11.05 22.04
C PRO A 712 -36.86 -11.50 21.07
N ASP A 713 -37.99 -10.81 21.11
CA ASP A 713 -39.02 -10.87 20.08
C ASP A 713 -38.60 -10.06 18.84
N VAL A 714 -37.83 -8.98 19.05
CA VAL A 714 -37.25 -8.11 18.02
C VAL A 714 -35.79 -7.78 18.34
N LEU A 715 -34.88 -8.06 17.42
CA LEU A 715 -33.50 -7.57 17.46
C LEU A 715 -33.37 -6.37 16.51
N VAL A 716 -33.05 -5.20 17.06
CA VAL A 716 -32.67 -4.03 16.27
C VAL A 716 -31.15 -4.02 16.14
N LEU A 717 -30.66 -4.15 14.92
CA LEU A 717 -29.24 -4.07 14.58
C LEU A 717 -28.96 -2.73 13.91
N GLU A 718 -28.25 -1.85 14.61
CA GLU A 718 -27.89 -0.51 14.14
C GLU A 718 -26.42 -0.44 13.78
N GLY A 719 -26.12 0.14 12.61
CA GLY A 719 -24.74 0.17 12.15
C GLY A 719 -24.61 0.39 10.66
N VAL A 720 -23.43 0.85 10.25
CA VAL A 720 -23.09 0.94 8.84
C VAL A 720 -23.02 -0.48 8.28
N THR A 721 -23.62 -0.73 7.12
CA THR A 721 -23.63 -2.02 6.39
C THR A 721 -24.48 -3.13 7.02
N THR A 722 -25.38 -2.80 7.95
CA THR A 722 -26.25 -3.78 8.63
C THR A 722 -27.36 -4.36 7.77
N ALA A 723 -27.74 -3.70 6.66
CA ALA A 723 -28.76 -4.17 5.71
C ALA A 723 -28.13 -4.75 4.42
N ARG A 724 -26.85 -5.14 4.49
CA ARG A 724 -26.08 -5.69 3.37
C ARG A 724 -26.72 -6.93 2.73
N ALA A 725 -26.45 -7.18 1.46
CA ALA A 725 -27.12 -8.20 0.65
C ALA A 725 -27.21 -9.59 1.31
N ILE A 726 -26.16 -10.04 2.00
CA ILE A 726 -26.09 -11.38 2.58
C ILE A 726 -27.13 -11.64 3.69
N VAL A 727 -27.59 -10.60 4.42
CA VAL A 727 -28.54 -10.77 5.53
C VAL A 727 -29.97 -10.41 5.15
N ARG A 728 -30.19 -9.78 3.99
CA ARG A 728 -31.52 -9.32 3.55
C ARG A 728 -32.61 -10.40 3.60
N PRO A 729 -32.35 -11.67 3.22
CA PRO A 729 -33.37 -12.72 3.31
C PRO A 729 -33.85 -13.01 4.75
N GLU A 730 -33.09 -12.57 5.75
CA GLU A 730 -33.36 -12.78 7.18
C GLU A 730 -33.92 -11.53 7.87
N LEU A 731 -34.07 -10.40 7.16
CA LEU A 731 -34.61 -9.17 7.71
C LEU A 731 -36.15 -9.19 7.70
N SER A 732 -36.74 -8.93 8.86
CA SER A 732 -38.18 -8.63 8.98
C SER A 732 -38.49 -7.20 8.54
N ARG A 733 -37.54 -6.28 8.74
CA ARG A 733 -37.59 -4.90 8.22
C ARG A 733 -36.18 -4.33 8.05
N SER A 734 -36.03 -3.47 7.07
CA SER A 734 -34.79 -2.75 6.77
C SER A 734 -35.04 -1.26 6.61
N VAL A 735 -34.22 -0.46 7.29
CA VAL A 735 -34.26 1.00 7.27
C VAL A 735 -32.92 1.52 6.78
N PHE A 736 -32.92 2.50 5.89
CA PHE A 736 -31.72 3.25 5.51
C PHE A 736 -31.88 4.73 5.84
N VAL A 737 -31.02 5.28 6.69
CA VAL A 737 -31.02 6.71 7.03
C VAL A 737 -30.02 7.44 6.15
N GLN A 738 -30.51 8.35 5.29
CA GLN A 738 -29.69 9.14 4.38
C GLN A 738 -29.60 10.61 4.81
N VAL A 739 -28.39 11.18 4.70
CA VAL A 739 -28.07 12.58 5.02
C VAL A 739 -26.95 13.04 4.11
N ALA A 740 -26.95 14.34 3.77
CA ALA A 740 -25.93 14.95 2.95
C ALA A 740 -24.51 14.74 3.52
N ARG A 741 -23.54 14.48 2.65
CA ARG A 741 -22.15 14.16 3.02
C ARG A 741 -21.54 15.21 3.96
N ARG A 742 -21.74 16.50 3.66
CA ARG A 742 -21.24 17.61 4.49
C ARG A 742 -21.81 17.54 5.91
N THR A 743 -23.14 17.44 6.03
CA THR A 743 -23.80 17.33 7.33
C THR A 743 -23.30 16.13 8.14
N ARG A 744 -23.09 14.97 7.51
CA ARG A 744 -22.53 13.79 8.20
C ARG A 744 -21.12 14.02 8.72
N PHE A 745 -20.25 14.60 7.89
CA PHE A 745 -18.87 14.94 8.26
C PHE A 745 -18.85 15.94 9.42
N ASP A 746 -19.64 17.01 9.33
CA ASP A 746 -19.70 18.06 10.36
C ASP A 746 -20.21 17.49 11.68
N ARG A 747 -21.25 16.64 11.65
CA ARG A 747 -21.74 15.90 12.84
C ARG A 747 -20.66 14.99 13.43
N GLY A 748 -19.91 14.28 12.59
CA GLY A 748 -18.84 13.38 13.00
C GLY A 748 -17.68 14.09 13.69
N VAL A 749 -17.14 15.13 13.07
CA VAL A 749 -16.06 15.96 13.61
C VAL A 749 -16.51 16.68 14.89
N SER A 750 -17.75 17.18 14.94
CA SER A 750 -18.29 17.81 16.15
C SER A 750 -18.41 16.83 17.33
N ARG A 751 -18.63 15.54 17.08
CA ARG A 751 -18.81 14.51 18.11
C ARG A 751 -17.47 13.97 18.61
N ASP A 752 -16.59 13.63 17.68
CA ASP A 752 -15.37 12.85 17.96
C ASP A 752 -14.12 13.73 18.07
N GLY A 753 -14.25 15.01 17.74
CA GLY A 753 -13.18 15.99 17.77
C GLY A 753 -12.37 16.05 16.48
N PRO A 754 -11.47 17.03 16.37
CA PRO A 754 -10.75 17.29 15.13
C PRO A 754 -9.62 16.31 14.81
N GLY A 755 -9.08 15.63 15.83
CA GLY A 755 -7.97 14.68 15.66
C GLY A 755 -8.32 13.45 14.82
N VAL A 756 -9.62 13.15 14.68
CA VAL A 756 -10.11 11.98 13.92
C VAL A 756 -10.50 12.30 12.48
N VAL A 757 -10.27 13.54 12.00
CA VAL A 757 -10.56 13.94 10.61
C VAL A 757 -9.94 13.00 9.57
N PRO A 758 -8.66 12.54 9.70
CA PRO A 758 -8.09 11.57 8.78
C PRO A 758 -8.84 10.23 8.77
N ASP A 759 -9.22 9.73 9.95
CA ASP A 759 -9.96 8.48 10.09
C ASP A 759 -11.37 8.59 9.51
N TRP A 760 -12.09 9.69 9.79
CA TRP A 760 -13.39 10.00 9.19
C TRP A 760 -13.33 10.11 7.67
N THR A 761 -12.28 10.74 7.14
CA THR A 761 -12.11 10.92 5.69
C THR A 761 -11.96 9.57 5.00
N ARG A 762 -11.11 8.68 5.56
CA ARG A 762 -10.93 7.31 5.05
C ARG A 762 -12.20 6.48 5.23
N TRP A 763 -12.80 6.51 6.41
CA TRP A 763 -14.04 5.78 6.72
C TRP A 763 -15.16 6.12 5.73
N MET A 764 -15.36 7.41 5.43
CA MET A 764 -16.37 7.83 4.45
C MET A 764 -16.07 7.36 3.02
N GLN A 765 -14.79 7.14 2.65
CA GLN A 765 -14.42 6.55 1.37
C GLN A 765 -14.71 5.04 1.35
N ASP A 766 -14.43 4.33 2.42
CA ASP A 766 -14.72 2.90 2.54
C ASP A 766 -16.24 2.65 2.51
N GLU A 767 -17.02 3.53 3.14
CA GLU A 767 -18.48 3.55 3.00
C GLU A 767 -18.92 3.74 1.54
N ASP A 768 -18.27 4.66 0.82
CA ASP A 768 -18.58 4.90 -0.60
C ASP A 768 -18.39 3.62 -1.41
N VAL A 769 -17.27 2.93 -1.22
CA VAL A 769 -16.98 1.67 -1.90
C VAL A 769 -18.03 0.60 -1.57
N HIS A 770 -18.38 0.42 -0.30
CA HIS A 770 -19.37 -0.57 0.11
C HIS A 770 -20.75 -0.30 -0.49
N PHE A 771 -21.29 0.90 -0.29
CA PHE A 771 -22.65 1.22 -0.71
C PHE A 771 -22.80 1.31 -2.23
N ALA A 772 -21.73 1.66 -2.96
CA ALA A 772 -21.68 1.57 -4.42
C ALA A 772 -21.89 0.12 -4.90
N ALA A 773 -21.20 -0.83 -4.25
CA ALA A 773 -21.24 -2.24 -4.62
C ALA A 773 -22.53 -2.95 -4.16
N ASP A 774 -22.92 -2.77 -2.89
CA ASP A 774 -24.06 -3.47 -2.28
C ASP A 774 -25.41 -2.86 -2.68
N ARG A 775 -25.41 -1.57 -3.05
CA ARG A 775 -26.61 -0.78 -3.40
C ARG A 775 -27.69 -0.83 -2.33
N THR A 776 -27.30 -0.87 -1.06
CA THR A 776 -28.18 -1.12 0.08
C THR A 776 -29.41 -0.22 0.11
N ASN A 777 -29.22 1.08 -0.12
CA ASN A 777 -30.30 2.08 -0.14
C ASN A 777 -31.39 1.83 -1.19
N ALA A 778 -31.10 1.10 -2.27
CA ALA A 778 -32.08 0.74 -3.29
C ALA A 778 -32.94 -0.48 -2.91
N HIS A 779 -32.58 -1.20 -1.85
CA HIS A 779 -33.18 -2.47 -1.47
C HIS A 779 -33.81 -2.48 -0.07
N VAL A 780 -33.81 -1.33 0.63
CA VAL A 780 -34.46 -1.22 1.94
C VAL A 780 -35.96 -0.98 1.85
N ASP A 781 -36.70 -1.36 2.90
CA ASP A 781 -38.14 -1.14 3.01
C ASP A 781 -38.50 0.33 3.29
N VAL A 782 -37.68 0.98 4.12
CA VAL A 782 -37.90 2.35 4.59
C VAL A 782 -36.65 3.18 4.37
N LEU A 783 -36.78 4.23 3.58
CA LEU A 783 -35.74 5.24 3.41
C LEU A 783 -36.11 6.45 4.28
N VAL A 784 -35.19 6.90 5.13
CA VAL A 784 -35.41 7.96 6.12
C VAL A 784 -34.51 9.15 5.81
N ASP A 785 -35.08 10.35 5.88
CA ASP A 785 -34.32 11.60 5.89
C ASP A 785 -33.76 11.84 7.30
N GLY A 786 -32.43 11.82 7.45
CA GLY A 786 -31.77 12.07 8.73
C GLY A 786 -31.43 13.55 8.98
N ASP A 787 -31.81 14.45 8.07
CA ASP A 787 -31.72 15.90 8.23
C ASP A 787 -32.94 16.61 7.61
N PRO A 788 -34.17 16.23 8.01
CA PRO A 788 -35.37 16.67 7.33
C PRO A 788 -35.66 18.15 7.57
N ARG A 789 -36.06 18.83 6.50
CA ARG A 789 -36.61 20.20 6.57
C ARG A 789 -38.11 20.23 6.86
N THR A 790 -38.79 19.10 6.75
CA THR A 790 -40.22 18.98 7.01
C THR A 790 -40.49 19.03 8.52
N ALA A 791 -41.43 19.88 8.93
CA ALA A 791 -41.85 19.97 10.32
C ALA A 791 -42.47 18.65 10.80
N HIS A 792 -41.93 18.10 11.89
CA HIS A 792 -42.39 16.89 12.55
C HIS A 792 -41.90 16.91 14.01
N SER A 793 -42.44 16.03 14.84
CA SER A 793 -41.99 15.81 16.22
C SER A 793 -40.88 14.75 16.25
N PRO A 794 -39.59 15.11 16.36
CA PRO A 794 -38.48 14.15 16.23
C PRO A 794 -38.42 13.10 17.35
N THR A 795 -39.22 13.25 18.41
CA THR A 795 -39.34 12.28 19.51
C THR A 795 -40.36 11.18 19.21
N SER A 796 -41.36 11.43 18.36
CA SER A 796 -42.46 10.50 18.07
C SER A 796 -42.63 10.19 16.59
N GLU A 797 -41.99 10.97 15.72
CA GLU A 797 -42.13 10.95 14.28
C GLU A 797 -40.76 10.95 13.57
N PHE A 798 -40.75 10.48 12.34
CA PHE A 798 -39.62 10.55 11.42
C PHE A 798 -40.12 10.91 10.02
N VAL A 799 -39.19 11.34 9.14
CA VAL A 799 -39.53 11.67 7.76
C VAL A 799 -39.08 10.56 6.83
N ARG A 800 -40.05 9.83 6.27
CA ARG A 800 -39.82 8.85 5.21
C ARG A 800 -39.67 9.55 3.88
N ILE A 801 -38.77 9.02 3.05
CA ILE A 801 -38.57 9.47 1.68
C ILE A 801 -39.22 8.43 0.76
N ASN A 802 -40.26 8.84 0.04
CA ASN A 802 -40.93 7.98 -0.94
C ASN A 802 -40.30 8.21 -2.32
N PRO A 803 -39.51 7.26 -2.85
CA PRO A 803 -38.80 7.45 -4.11
C PRO A 803 -39.78 7.77 -5.25
N ASP A 804 -39.43 8.72 -6.11
CA ASP A 804 -40.23 9.02 -7.30
C ASP A 804 -40.21 7.80 -8.24
N ARG A 805 -41.32 7.05 -8.32
CA ARG A 805 -41.42 5.93 -9.27
C ARG A 805 -41.37 6.46 -10.70
N ALA A 806 -40.42 5.98 -11.52
CA ALA A 806 -40.59 6.01 -12.97
C ALA A 806 -41.84 5.16 -13.32
N PRO A 807 -42.69 5.57 -14.29
CA PRO A 807 -43.81 4.76 -14.72
C PRO A 807 -43.29 3.41 -15.21
N ALA A 808 -43.89 2.32 -14.71
CA ALA A 808 -43.54 0.95 -15.05
C ALA A 808 -43.50 0.80 -16.58
N ARG A 809 -42.32 0.54 -17.14
CA ARG A 809 -42.22 -0.01 -18.50
C ARG A 809 -42.85 -1.40 -18.43
N GLY A 810 -43.99 -1.54 -19.11
CA GLY A 810 -44.67 -2.82 -19.23
C GLY A 810 -43.79 -3.85 -19.95
N CYS A 811 -43.96 -5.11 -19.56
CA CYS A 811 -43.68 -6.29 -20.38
C CYS A 811 -44.26 -6.14 -21.80
N PRO A 812 -43.72 -6.85 -22.82
CA PRO A 812 -43.04 -8.14 -22.74
C PRO A 812 -41.52 -8.09 -22.92
#